data_AF-A0A9E7L373-F1
#
_entry.id   AF-A0A9E7L373-F1
#
_cell.length_a   1.000
_cell.length_b   1.000
_cell.length_c   1.000
_cell.angle_alpha   90.00
_cell.angle_beta   90.00
_cell.angle_gamma   90.00
#
_symmetry.space_group_name_H-M   'P 1'
#
loop_
_entity.id
_entity.type
_entity.pdbx_description
1 polymer ?
#
loop_
_entity_poly.entity_id
_entity_poly.type
_entity_poly.pdbx_seq_one_letter_code
_entity_poly.pdbx_strand_id
1 'polypeptide(L)'
;MLAEEVREIMAQLGFQTINEMIGRVDMLEVDKEVILSNEKLKNIDLSLLLKPAAEIRPGAAQYCIQKQDHGLDLVLDQKLITLSKAALDKGLPVFIETSIYNVNRTAGTMLSHEVTKHYHMKGLPPDTIHIKLNGSAGQSLGAFLCPGITLELEGDSNDYVGKGLSGGKIVVYPPRESKFDPKENILIGNVALYGAIKGEAYFNGMAAERFCVRNSGATAVVEGVGDHGCEYMTGGVVVILGKTGRNFAAGMSGGIAYVLDVDGKFEARCNLELVDLENVEDEEDITTLRMMIQQHQRHTKSQLAKEILSNFNNLLCKFVKVFPRDYKGVLQNLKAEQASKEAMKKDKKELMKDVSAVSKLATEPSDKKETTNRPTQADNAIKHRGFLAYERQGISYRDSNNRIKDWKEVAVELKPGPLTKTQSARCMDCGTPFCHQDQSGCPLGNKIPEFNELVHQNRWREALDRLLETNNFPEFTGRVCPAPCEGSCVLGIIENPVSIKSIECAIIDKGFGEGWVKPRPPQWRTGKKVAIVGSGPAGLAAADQLNKMGHLVTVYERADRIGGLMMYGVPNMKADKFYVIQRRVNLMKEEGVEFVVNANVGVDPLYSLDHLRAENDAIVLACGATKPRDLTVPGRELSGIHFAMEFLHANTKSLLDSNLDDGKYISAKDKKVVVVGGGDTGTDCIGTSIRHGCTNIVNLELLPIPPRKRAPGNPWPQWPRIFRVDYGHQEATAKFGKDPRSYQVLTKRFVGDENGVVKGLEVVQVCWEKDSGGRLQFKEVEGSEKIFEADLVLLAMGFLGPESALADQLGVEIDNRSNFKADFGRFSTNVEGVFAAGDCRRGQSLVVWAISEGRQAASHVDEYLMRDETKAT
;
A
#
# COMPACT_ATOMS: atom_id res chain seq x y z
N MET A 1 11.31 -9.89 -14.02
CA MET A 1 11.67 -10.72 -12.84
C MET A 1 13.18 -10.71 -12.66
N LEU A 2 13.73 -10.79 -11.44
CA LEU A 2 15.20 -10.82 -11.21
C LEU A 2 15.92 -11.89 -12.06
N ALA A 3 15.29 -13.05 -12.26
CA ALA A 3 15.85 -14.13 -13.06
C ALA A 3 15.98 -13.79 -14.56
N GLU A 4 15.12 -12.91 -15.10
CA GLU A 4 15.20 -12.45 -16.49
C GLU A 4 16.33 -11.42 -16.65
N GLU A 5 16.40 -10.45 -15.74
CA GLU A 5 17.47 -9.45 -15.71
C GLU A 5 18.85 -10.11 -15.59
N VAL A 6 18.97 -11.14 -14.74
CA VAL A 6 20.20 -11.94 -14.65
C VAL A 6 20.52 -12.64 -15.98
N ARG A 7 19.52 -13.20 -16.68
CA ARG A 7 19.73 -13.86 -17.98
C ARG A 7 20.09 -12.86 -19.09
N GLU A 8 19.49 -11.69 -19.10
CA GLU A 8 19.82 -10.62 -20.05
C GLU A 8 21.26 -10.15 -19.86
N ILE A 9 21.68 -9.91 -18.61
CA ILE A 9 23.06 -9.54 -18.28
C ILE A 9 24.02 -10.67 -18.65
N MET A 10 23.68 -11.93 -18.33
CA MET A 10 24.45 -13.09 -18.73
C MET A 10 24.65 -13.17 -20.25
N ALA A 11 23.58 -12.99 -21.01
CA ALA A 11 23.61 -13.02 -22.46
C ALA A 11 24.45 -11.87 -23.04
N GLN A 12 24.34 -10.66 -22.48
CA GLN A 12 25.18 -9.51 -22.86
C GLN A 12 26.67 -9.78 -22.62
N LEU A 13 26.99 -10.48 -21.54
CA LEU A 13 28.36 -10.90 -21.19
C LEU A 13 28.83 -12.16 -21.95
N GLY A 14 27.97 -12.77 -22.78
CA GLY A 14 28.31 -13.95 -23.58
C GLY A 14 28.21 -15.28 -22.83
N PHE A 15 27.45 -15.34 -21.73
CA PHE A 15 27.25 -16.53 -20.92
C PHE A 15 25.85 -17.11 -21.09
N GLN A 16 25.76 -18.42 -21.23
CA GLN A 16 24.49 -19.16 -21.31
C GLN A 16 24.07 -19.72 -19.95
N THR A 17 25.04 -20.00 -19.07
CA THR A 17 24.79 -20.56 -17.75
C THR A 17 25.58 -19.83 -16.65
N ILE A 18 25.03 -19.78 -15.43
CA ILE A 18 25.75 -19.19 -14.28
C ILE A 18 27.09 -19.90 -14.06
N ASN A 19 27.16 -21.20 -14.34
CA ASN A 19 28.38 -21.97 -14.18
C ASN A 19 29.52 -21.50 -15.08
N GLU A 20 29.21 -20.98 -16.27
CA GLU A 20 30.20 -20.40 -17.19
C GLU A 20 30.76 -19.07 -16.70
N MET A 21 30.03 -18.32 -15.85
CA MET A 21 30.49 -17.07 -15.27
C MET A 21 31.44 -17.27 -14.09
N ILE A 22 31.26 -18.35 -13.33
CA ILE A 22 32.00 -18.59 -12.07
C ILE A 22 33.49 -18.67 -12.39
N GLY A 23 34.31 -17.80 -11.79
CA GLY A 23 35.77 -17.84 -11.97
C GLY A 23 36.32 -17.16 -13.23
N ARG A 24 35.46 -16.50 -14.02
CA ARG A 24 35.84 -15.73 -15.22
C ARG A 24 36.37 -14.33 -14.91
N VAL A 25 37.50 -14.27 -14.21
CA VAL A 25 38.19 -13.01 -13.91
C VAL A 25 38.71 -12.31 -15.18
N ASP A 26 38.86 -13.04 -16.28
CA ASP A 26 39.17 -12.51 -17.62
C ASP A 26 38.06 -11.63 -18.20
N MET A 27 36.85 -11.69 -17.64
CA MET A 27 35.71 -10.85 -18.05
C MET A 27 35.53 -9.63 -17.13
N LEU A 28 36.47 -9.38 -16.22
CA LEU A 28 36.48 -8.25 -15.31
C LEU A 28 37.58 -7.26 -15.72
N GLU A 29 37.26 -5.97 -15.66
CA GLU A 29 38.25 -4.90 -15.84
C GLU A 29 38.14 -3.85 -14.73
N VAL A 30 39.23 -3.11 -14.54
CA VAL A 30 39.26 -1.98 -13.62
C VAL A 30 38.61 -0.78 -14.28
N ASP A 31 37.61 -0.20 -13.63
CA ASP A 31 37.04 1.08 -14.03
C ASP A 31 38.07 2.21 -13.83
N LYS A 32 38.61 2.68 -14.95
CA LYS A 32 39.65 3.71 -14.96
C LYS A 32 39.12 5.08 -14.54
N GLU A 33 37.84 5.37 -14.76
CA GLU A 33 37.25 6.66 -14.38
C GLU A 33 37.13 6.79 -12.86
N VAL A 34 36.80 5.70 -12.17
CA VAL A 34 36.74 5.64 -10.71
C VAL A 34 38.12 5.84 -10.07
N ILE A 35 39.17 5.28 -10.67
CA ILE A 35 40.56 5.51 -10.20
C ILE A 35 40.98 6.96 -10.43
N LEU A 36 40.65 7.54 -11.59
CA LEU A 36 41.01 8.92 -11.93
C LEU A 36 40.29 9.96 -11.05
N SER A 37 39.05 9.67 -10.63
CA SER A 37 38.24 10.58 -9.81
C SER A 37 38.44 10.43 -8.30
N ASN A 38 39.19 9.43 -7.84
CA ASN A 38 39.43 9.18 -6.42
C ASN A 38 40.90 8.95 -6.09
N GLU A 39 41.54 9.99 -5.54
CA GLU A 39 42.97 10.02 -5.22
C GLU A 39 43.42 8.89 -4.27
N LYS A 40 42.52 8.37 -3.42
CA LYS A 40 42.82 7.27 -2.51
C LYS A 40 43.04 5.93 -3.22
N LEU A 41 42.56 5.79 -4.46
CA LEU A 41 42.64 4.56 -5.25
C LEU A 41 43.86 4.52 -6.16
N LYS A 42 44.63 5.62 -6.25
CA LYS A 42 45.76 5.78 -7.18
C LYS A 42 46.85 4.71 -7.06
N ASN A 43 46.99 4.12 -5.86
CA ASN A 43 48.00 3.09 -5.57
C ASN A 43 47.43 1.67 -5.48
N ILE A 44 46.15 1.46 -5.83
CA ILE A 44 45.55 0.13 -5.82
C ILE A 44 45.89 -0.58 -7.12
N ASP A 45 46.62 -1.69 -6.99
CA ASP A 45 46.89 -2.61 -8.09
C ASP A 45 46.07 -3.89 -7.92
N LEU A 46 45.10 -4.10 -8.81
CA LEU A 46 44.23 -5.28 -8.84
C LEU A 46 44.72 -6.34 -9.85
N SER A 47 45.86 -6.15 -10.51
CA SER A 47 46.34 -7.04 -11.57
C SER A 47 46.45 -8.51 -11.12
N LEU A 48 46.84 -8.76 -9.87
CA LEU A 48 46.92 -10.10 -9.30
C LEU A 48 45.55 -10.74 -9.03
N LEU A 49 44.52 -9.93 -8.75
CA LEU A 49 43.14 -10.41 -8.53
C LEU A 49 42.40 -10.65 -9.85
N LEU A 50 42.73 -9.88 -10.88
CA LEU A 50 42.15 -9.99 -12.22
C LEU A 50 42.88 -11.01 -13.10
N LYS A 51 43.95 -11.63 -12.60
CA LYS A 51 44.70 -12.64 -13.35
C LYS A 51 43.97 -13.99 -13.31
N PRO A 52 43.66 -14.59 -14.47
CA PRO A 52 43.03 -15.91 -14.53
C PRO A 52 43.79 -16.97 -13.72
N ALA A 53 43.07 -17.72 -12.88
CA ALA A 53 43.67 -18.75 -12.04
C ALA A 53 44.45 -19.81 -12.85
N ALA A 54 43.97 -20.12 -14.06
CA ALA A 54 44.63 -21.05 -14.97
C ALA A 54 45.98 -20.53 -15.51
N GLU A 55 46.18 -19.21 -15.60
CA GLU A 55 47.48 -18.62 -15.97
C GLU A 55 48.50 -18.69 -14.84
N ILE A 56 48.02 -18.64 -13.59
CA ILE A 56 48.88 -18.77 -12.40
C ILE A 56 49.23 -20.23 -12.16
N ARG A 57 48.25 -21.12 -12.30
CA ARG A 57 48.41 -22.57 -12.13
C ARG A 57 47.70 -23.29 -13.27
N PRO A 58 48.46 -23.78 -14.28
CA PRO A 58 47.89 -24.57 -15.37
C PRO A 58 47.05 -25.74 -14.85
N GLY A 59 45.79 -25.83 -15.32
CA GLY A 59 44.82 -26.84 -14.88
C GLY A 59 43.98 -26.47 -13.65
N ALA A 60 44.13 -25.26 -13.09
CA ALA A 60 43.19 -24.75 -12.09
C ALA A 60 41.79 -24.59 -12.69
N ALA A 61 40.76 -25.06 -11.98
CA ALA A 61 39.39 -24.93 -12.43
C ALA A 61 38.94 -23.46 -12.42
N GLN A 62 38.30 -23.04 -13.51
CA GLN A 62 37.73 -21.70 -13.70
C GLN A 62 36.20 -21.75 -13.83
N TYR A 63 35.59 -22.72 -13.14
CA TYR A 63 34.14 -22.93 -13.04
C TYR A 63 33.89 -23.88 -11.86
N CYS A 64 32.63 -24.04 -11.44
CA CYS A 64 32.30 -24.92 -10.33
C CYS A 64 32.42 -26.41 -10.76
N ILE A 65 33.49 -27.08 -10.33
CA ILE A 65 33.72 -28.51 -10.60
C ILE A 65 33.28 -29.42 -9.44
N GLN A 66 32.97 -28.86 -8.28
CA GLN A 66 32.62 -29.60 -7.08
C GLN A 66 31.46 -28.91 -6.39
N LYS A 67 30.36 -29.64 -6.18
CA LYS A 67 29.27 -29.16 -5.33
C LYS A 67 29.76 -29.12 -3.88
N GLN A 68 29.46 -28.03 -3.18
CA GLN A 68 29.69 -27.96 -1.75
C GLN A 68 28.62 -28.79 -1.03
N ASP A 69 29.06 -29.77 -0.26
CA ASP A 69 28.21 -30.44 0.71
C ASP A 69 28.33 -29.70 2.04
N HIS A 70 27.23 -29.08 2.45
CA HIS A 70 27.14 -28.32 3.69
C HIS A 70 26.72 -29.18 4.90
N GLY A 71 26.47 -30.49 4.70
CA GLY A 71 26.04 -31.41 5.76
C GLY A 71 24.71 -31.04 6.41
N LEU A 72 23.79 -30.44 5.66
CA LEU A 72 22.49 -29.94 6.16
C LEU A 72 21.51 -31.06 6.58
N ASP A 73 21.78 -32.28 6.17
CA ASP A 73 21.11 -33.50 6.61
C ASP A 73 21.53 -33.92 8.03
N LEU A 74 22.72 -33.51 8.47
CA LEU A 74 23.30 -33.87 9.78
C LEU A 74 23.09 -32.80 10.87
N VAL A 75 22.51 -31.65 10.53
CA VAL A 75 22.29 -30.57 11.50
C VAL A 75 21.20 -30.93 12.53
N LEU A 76 21.36 -30.43 13.75
CA LEU A 76 20.47 -30.72 14.88
C LEU A 76 18.99 -30.46 14.56
N ASP A 77 18.70 -29.44 13.75
CA ASP A 77 17.34 -29.09 13.37
C ASP A 77 16.57 -30.20 12.66
N GLN A 78 17.23 -31.07 11.88
CA GLN A 78 16.56 -32.20 11.24
C GLN A 78 15.96 -33.16 12.28
N LYS A 79 16.71 -33.39 13.37
CA LYS A 79 16.22 -34.14 14.53
C LYS A 79 15.08 -33.40 15.22
N LEU A 80 15.20 -32.08 15.42
CA LEU A 80 14.16 -31.28 16.08
C LEU A 80 12.85 -31.25 15.28
N ILE A 81 12.92 -31.13 13.96
CA ILE A 81 11.76 -31.20 13.04
C ILE A 81 11.08 -32.56 13.16
N THR A 82 11.87 -33.65 13.11
CA THR A 82 11.35 -35.01 13.23
C THR A 82 10.61 -35.22 14.55
N LEU A 83 11.19 -34.75 15.66
CA LEU A 83 10.58 -34.87 16.99
C LEU A 83 9.36 -33.94 17.17
N SER A 84 9.28 -32.85 16.40
CA SER A 84 8.19 -31.88 16.45
C SER A 84 7.02 -32.20 15.53
N LYS A 85 7.01 -33.35 14.87
CA LYS A 85 5.98 -33.71 13.87
C LYS A 85 4.54 -33.61 14.40
N ALA A 86 4.29 -34.01 15.65
CA ALA A 86 2.95 -33.90 16.25
C ALA A 86 2.49 -32.42 16.40
N ALA A 87 3.43 -31.51 16.69
CA ALA A 87 3.14 -30.08 16.73
C ALA A 87 2.97 -29.50 15.32
N LEU A 88 3.79 -29.93 14.36
CA LEU A 88 3.74 -29.46 12.97
C LEU A 88 2.49 -29.90 12.20
N ASP A 89 2.00 -31.11 12.47
CA ASP A 89 0.85 -31.69 11.77
C ASP A 89 -0.49 -31.32 12.44
N LYS A 90 -0.50 -31.25 13.78
CA LYS A 90 -1.74 -31.16 14.57
C LYS A 90 -1.78 -30.01 15.58
N GLY A 91 -0.72 -29.22 15.71
CA GLY A 91 -0.63 -28.13 16.70
C GLY A 91 -0.63 -28.63 18.16
N LEU A 92 -0.25 -29.88 18.41
CA LEU A 92 -0.19 -30.45 19.76
C LEU A 92 1.10 -30.01 20.49
N PRO A 93 1.05 -29.76 21.81
CA PRO A 93 2.24 -29.46 22.60
C PRO A 93 3.27 -30.60 22.55
N VAL A 94 4.53 -30.24 22.33
CA VAL A 94 5.69 -31.15 22.26
C VAL A 94 6.81 -30.60 23.14
N PHE A 95 7.36 -31.46 24.00
CA PHE A 95 8.55 -31.18 24.79
C PHE A 95 9.71 -32.07 24.32
N ILE A 96 10.88 -31.47 24.05
CA ILE A 96 12.07 -32.17 23.58
C ILE A 96 13.23 -31.80 24.48
N GLU A 97 13.95 -32.80 24.99
CA GLU A 97 15.22 -32.57 25.69
C GLU A 97 16.37 -33.24 24.94
N THR A 98 17.43 -32.49 24.64
CA THR A 98 18.60 -33.01 23.90
C THR A 98 19.87 -32.22 24.23
N SER A 99 21.04 -32.83 23.99
CA SER A 99 22.31 -32.11 24.09
C SER A 99 22.52 -31.18 22.90
N ILE A 100 23.27 -30.10 23.12
CA ILE A 100 23.75 -29.18 22.08
C ILE A 100 25.27 -28.98 22.20
N TYR A 101 25.93 -28.82 21.06
CA TYR A 101 27.36 -28.60 20.94
C TYR A 101 27.65 -27.35 20.11
N ASN A 102 28.85 -26.78 20.25
CA ASN A 102 29.24 -25.53 19.62
C ASN A 102 29.24 -25.59 18.07
N VAL A 103 29.25 -26.79 17.49
CA VAL A 103 29.09 -27.05 16.06
C VAL A 103 27.64 -26.91 15.58
N ASN A 104 26.66 -26.98 16.47
CA ASN A 104 25.24 -26.81 16.16
C ASN A 104 24.92 -25.32 16.02
N ARG A 105 25.22 -24.77 14.86
CA ARG A 105 24.89 -23.39 14.48
C ARG A 105 23.41 -23.31 14.08
N THR A 106 22.81 -22.14 14.27
CA THR A 106 21.43 -21.82 13.84
C THR A 106 20.36 -22.78 14.37
N ALA A 107 20.59 -23.37 15.55
CA ALA A 107 19.64 -24.33 16.12
C ALA A 107 18.26 -23.69 16.34
N GLY A 108 17.21 -24.31 15.81
CA GLY A 108 15.82 -23.86 15.81
C GLY A 108 15.37 -23.09 14.55
N THR A 109 16.29 -22.72 13.65
CA THR A 109 15.96 -21.92 12.46
C THR A 109 15.19 -22.72 11.40
N MET A 110 15.62 -23.94 11.05
CA MET A 110 14.90 -24.76 10.06
C MET A 110 13.59 -25.27 10.64
N LEU A 111 13.54 -25.56 11.95
CA LEU A 111 12.26 -25.86 12.61
C LEU A 111 11.29 -24.68 12.48
N SER A 112 11.76 -23.45 12.70
CA SER A 112 10.96 -22.24 12.52
C SER A 112 10.49 -22.05 11.07
N HIS A 113 11.32 -22.43 10.10
CA HIS A 113 10.93 -22.47 8.69
C HIS A 113 9.73 -23.41 8.47
N GLU A 114 9.77 -24.64 8.97
CA GLU A 114 8.67 -25.60 8.82
C GLU A 114 7.38 -25.12 9.51
N VAL A 115 7.47 -24.55 10.71
CA VAL A 115 6.30 -23.93 11.37
C VAL A 115 5.74 -22.79 10.53
N THR A 116 6.58 -21.90 10.03
CA THR A 116 6.14 -20.74 9.24
C THR A 116 5.57 -21.16 7.88
N LYS A 117 6.10 -22.22 7.27
CA LYS A 117 5.61 -22.77 6.01
C LYS A 117 4.17 -23.31 6.16
N HIS A 118 3.84 -23.91 7.30
CA HIS A 118 2.51 -24.47 7.56
C HIS A 118 1.53 -23.45 8.14
N TYR A 119 1.98 -22.58 9.05
CA TYR A 119 1.11 -21.69 9.85
C TYR A 119 1.30 -20.20 9.54
N HIS A 120 2.16 -19.86 8.59
CA HIS A 120 2.49 -18.49 8.18
C HIS A 120 2.87 -17.61 9.38
N MET A 121 2.64 -16.30 9.30
CA MET A 121 3.00 -15.34 10.34
C MET A 121 2.29 -15.55 11.68
N LYS A 122 1.19 -16.31 11.72
CA LYS A 122 0.46 -16.59 12.97
C LYS A 122 1.29 -17.49 13.90
N GLY A 123 2.08 -18.40 13.32
CA GLY A 123 2.85 -19.41 14.05
C GLY A 123 1.96 -20.35 14.87
N LEU A 124 2.58 -21.04 15.81
CA LEU A 124 1.89 -21.90 16.78
C LEU A 124 1.52 -21.11 18.05
N PRO A 125 0.54 -21.59 18.85
CA PRO A 125 0.32 -21.06 20.19
C PRO A 125 1.60 -21.05 21.04
N PRO A 126 1.77 -20.12 21.99
CA PRO A 126 2.95 -20.06 22.84
C PRO A 126 3.29 -21.39 23.51
N ASP A 127 4.58 -21.71 23.60
CA ASP A 127 5.12 -22.94 24.22
C ASP A 127 4.57 -24.26 23.62
N THR A 128 4.06 -24.25 22.38
CA THR A 128 3.63 -25.48 21.69
C THR A 128 4.82 -26.41 21.41
N ILE A 129 5.97 -25.87 21.03
CA ILE A 129 7.20 -26.66 20.90
C ILE A 129 8.20 -26.10 21.91
N HIS A 130 8.48 -26.86 22.96
CA HIS A 130 9.46 -26.49 23.97
C HIS A 130 10.66 -27.43 23.88
N ILE A 131 11.81 -26.87 23.52
CA ILE A 131 13.07 -27.61 23.36
C ILE A 131 14.01 -27.18 24.49
N LYS A 132 14.32 -28.11 25.39
CA LYS A 132 15.37 -28.00 26.39
C LYS A 132 16.69 -28.54 25.83
N LEU A 133 17.70 -27.68 25.81
CA LEU A 133 19.04 -27.93 25.31
C LEU A 133 20.01 -27.92 26.49
N ASN A 134 20.93 -28.88 26.52
CA ASN A 134 21.98 -28.96 27.53
C ASN A 134 23.36 -28.94 26.86
N GLY A 135 24.22 -27.98 27.20
CA GLY A 135 25.58 -27.84 26.65
C GLY A 135 25.89 -26.45 26.09
N SER A 136 26.88 -26.34 25.20
CA SER A 136 27.31 -25.05 24.64
C SER A 136 26.79 -24.89 23.22
N ALA A 137 25.92 -23.91 22.95
CA ALA A 137 25.34 -23.69 21.64
C ALA A 137 26.28 -22.96 20.68
N GLY A 138 26.21 -23.34 19.40
CA GLY A 138 26.93 -22.65 18.33
C GLY A 138 26.38 -21.26 18.02
N GLN A 139 26.96 -20.62 17.01
CA GLN A 139 26.52 -19.29 16.57
C GLN A 139 25.05 -19.29 16.15
N SER A 140 24.35 -18.19 16.42
CA SER A 140 22.99 -17.92 15.96
C SER A 140 21.91 -18.87 16.52
N LEU A 141 22.06 -19.35 17.76
CA LEU A 141 21.00 -20.08 18.46
C LEU A 141 19.67 -19.31 18.39
N GLY A 142 18.60 -19.96 17.92
CA GLY A 142 17.28 -19.34 17.82
C GLY A 142 17.19 -18.21 16.79
N ALA A 143 18.01 -18.24 15.73
CA ALA A 143 17.87 -17.28 14.66
C ALA A 143 16.52 -17.45 13.95
N PHE A 144 15.81 -16.32 13.74
CA PHE A 144 14.47 -16.26 13.15
C PHE A 144 13.41 -17.11 13.87
N LEU A 145 13.58 -17.36 15.18
CA LEU A 145 12.66 -18.19 15.95
C LEU A 145 11.23 -17.62 15.89
N CYS A 146 10.28 -18.41 15.37
CA CYS A 146 8.91 -17.98 15.13
C CYS A 146 7.99 -18.22 16.36
N PRO A 147 6.77 -17.65 16.38
CA PRO A 147 5.83 -17.83 17.48
C PRO A 147 5.51 -19.31 17.76
N GLY A 148 5.45 -19.64 19.04
CA GLY A 148 5.09 -20.97 19.55
C GLY A 148 6.25 -21.93 19.78
N ILE A 149 7.48 -21.54 19.42
CA ILE A 149 8.71 -22.28 19.75
C ILE A 149 9.42 -21.61 20.93
N THR A 150 9.78 -22.42 21.93
CA THR A 150 10.58 -22.04 23.09
C THR A 150 11.88 -22.83 23.10
N LEU A 151 13.01 -22.14 23.03
CA LEU A 151 14.34 -22.70 23.22
C LEU A 151 14.82 -22.38 24.63
N GLU A 152 14.99 -23.40 25.46
CA GLU A 152 15.55 -23.31 26.79
C GLU A 152 16.95 -23.95 26.79
N LEU A 153 17.98 -23.19 27.09
CA LEU A 153 19.36 -23.65 27.12
C LEU A 153 19.91 -23.60 28.54
N GLU A 154 20.21 -24.78 29.09
CA GLU A 154 21.03 -24.95 30.28
C GLU A 154 22.50 -25.07 29.84
N GLY A 155 23.21 -23.95 29.84
CA GLY A 155 24.53 -23.81 29.22
C GLY A 155 24.86 -22.40 28.76
N ASP A 156 25.80 -22.29 27.82
CA ASP A 156 26.27 -21.04 27.21
C ASP A 156 26.05 -21.05 25.69
N SER A 157 26.07 -19.87 25.05
CA SER A 157 25.90 -19.77 23.60
C SER A 157 26.87 -18.77 22.97
N ASN A 158 27.34 -19.09 21.76
CA ASN A 158 28.16 -18.21 20.95
C ASN A 158 27.36 -17.01 20.38
N ASP A 159 28.01 -16.16 19.59
CA ASP A 159 27.49 -14.93 18.98
C ASP A 159 26.14 -15.11 18.26
N TYR A 160 25.40 -14.00 18.15
CA TYR A 160 24.14 -13.88 17.40
C TYR A 160 22.93 -14.66 17.96
N VAL A 161 22.92 -14.98 19.24
CA VAL A 161 21.73 -15.58 19.90
C VAL A 161 20.48 -14.75 19.60
N GLY A 162 19.44 -15.38 19.07
CA GLY A 162 18.18 -14.70 18.74
C GLY A 162 18.28 -13.69 17.61
N LYS A 163 19.23 -13.83 16.68
CA LYS A 163 19.32 -13.00 15.47
C LYS A 163 18.00 -13.06 14.69
N GLY A 164 17.39 -11.91 14.43
CA GLY A 164 16.12 -11.81 13.72
C GLY A 164 14.96 -12.49 14.46
N LEU A 165 14.99 -12.58 15.80
CA LEU A 165 13.92 -13.17 16.61
C LEU A 165 12.55 -12.63 16.15
N SER A 166 11.64 -13.55 15.84
CA SER A 166 10.40 -13.27 15.10
C SER A 166 9.13 -13.70 15.86
N GLY A 167 9.23 -13.87 17.18
CA GLY A 167 8.11 -14.14 18.07
C GLY A 167 8.29 -15.36 18.97
N GLY A 168 9.34 -16.15 18.78
CA GLY A 168 9.69 -17.26 19.68
C GLY A 168 10.25 -16.78 21.02
N LYS A 169 10.48 -17.73 21.92
CA LYS A 169 11.03 -17.49 23.26
C LYS A 169 12.40 -18.15 23.39
N ILE A 170 13.39 -17.41 23.89
CA ILE A 170 14.74 -17.92 24.18
C ILE A 170 15.05 -17.74 25.66
N VAL A 171 15.47 -18.81 26.32
CA VAL A 171 15.89 -18.79 27.72
C VAL A 171 17.30 -19.39 27.78
N VAL A 172 18.26 -18.69 28.36
CA VAL A 172 19.62 -19.22 28.59
C VAL A 172 20.01 -18.99 30.04
N TYR A 173 20.47 -20.04 30.70
CA TYR A 173 20.97 -20.00 32.07
C TYR A 173 22.11 -21.02 32.23
N PRO A 174 23.08 -20.76 33.12
CA PRO A 174 24.21 -21.66 33.30
C PRO A 174 23.75 -22.99 33.89
N PRO A 175 24.51 -24.08 33.68
CA PRO A 175 24.23 -25.36 34.33
C PRO A 175 24.01 -25.18 35.83
N ARG A 176 23.00 -25.83 36.41
CA ARG A 176 22.62 -25.63 37.83
C ARG A 176 23.74 -25.92 38.82
N GLU A 177 24.71 -26.73 38.43
CA GLU A 177 25.89 -27.10 39.23
C GLU A 177 27.05 -26.09 39.11
N SER A 178 26.89 -25.04 38.30
CA SER A 178 27.91 -24.01 38.09
C SER A 178 28.25 -23.30 39.39
N LYS A 179 29.55 -23.10 39.64
CA LYS A 179 30.08 -22.46 40.86
C LYS A 179 30.39 -20.97 40.69
N PHE A 180 30.32 -20.45 39.46
CA PHE A 180 30.57 -19.04 39.19
C PHE A 180 29.28 -18.21 39.33
N ASP A 181 29.44 -16.92 39.62
CA ASP A 181 28.32 -15.99 39.68
C ASP A 181 27.91 -15.58 38.25
N PRO A 182 26.68 -15.92 37.79
CA PRO A 182 26.29 -15.69 36.40
C PRO A 182 26.37 -14.21 36.01
N LYS A 183 26.05 -13.28 36.93
CA LYS A 183 26.05 -11.84 36.66
C LYS A 183 27.42 -11.23 36.38
N GLU A 184 28.50 -11.97 36.65
CA GLU A 184 29.89 -11.55 36.40
C GLU A 184 30.54 -12.34 35.25
N ASN A 185 29.78 -13.21 34.57
CA ASN A 185 30.30 -14.10 33.52
C ASN A 185 29.48 -14.00 32.24
N ILE A 186 30.17 -14.02 31.10
CA ILE A 186 29.54 -14.00 29.78
C ILE A 186 28.90 -15.36 29.53
N LEU A 187 27.59 -15.37 29.34
CA LEU A 187 26.80 -16.55 29.01
C LEU A 187 26.37 -16.59 27.54
N ILE A 188 26.18 -15.42 26.93
CA ILE A 188 25.86 -15.29 25.50
C ILE A 188 26.87 -14.40 24.79
N GLY A 189 27.29 -14.84 23.60
CA GLY A 189 28.28 -14.14 22.77
C GLY A 189 27.81 -12.80 22.20
N ASN A 190 28.63 -12.24 21.33
CA ASN A 190 28.43 -10.91 20.74
C ASN A 190 27.21 -10.85 19.82
N VAL A 191 26.61 -9.66 19.76
CA VAL A 191 25.52 -9.30 18.85
C VAL A 191 24.25 -10.14 19.07
N ALA A 192 23.94 -10.44 20.33
CA ALA A 192 22.68 -11.08 20.69
C ALA A 192 21.48 -10.18 20.36
N LEU A 193 20.41 -10.79 19.88
CA LEU A 193 19.15 -10.17 19.45
C LEU A 193 19.32 -9.14 18.32
N TYR A 194 20.30 -9.37 17.43
CA TYR A 194 20.48 -8.53 16.25
C TYR A 194 19.25 -8.52 15.36
N GLY A 195 18.64 -7.34 15.14
CA GLY A 195 17.50 -7.21 14.24
C GLY A 195 16.24 -7.94 14.71
N ALA A 196 16.11 -8.21 16.02
CA ALA A 196 14.94 -8.86 16.57
C ALA A 196 13.68 -8.00 16.36
N ILE A 197 12.63 -8.58 15.79
CA ILE A 197 11.39 -7.85 15.44
C ILE A 197 10.25 -8.11 16.42
N LYS A 198 10.27 -9.27 17.10
CA LYS A 198 9.26 -9.69 18.08
C LYS A 198 9.77 -10.91 18.86
N GLY A 199 9.27 -11.15 20.06
CA GLY A 199 9.59 -12.35 20.85
C GLY A 199 10.13 -12.01 22.23
N GLU A 200 10.47 -13.04 23.00
CA GLU A 200 10.88 -12.94 24.41
C GLU A 200 12.25 -13.58 24.61
N ALA A 201 13.12 -12.94 25.40
CA ALA A 201 14.45 -13.47 25.69
C ALA A 201 14.84 -13.26 27.16
N TYR A 202 15.34 -14.31 27.82
CA TYR A 202 15.71 -14.29 29.24
C TYR A 202 17.09 -14.93 29.44
N PHE A 203 18.08 -14.14 29.88
CA PHE A 203 19.48 -14.55 29.95
C PHE A 203 20.05 -14.37 31.37
N ASN A 204 20.22 -15.46 32.11
CA ASN A 204 20.78 -15.46 33.48
C ASN A 204 22.31 -15.44 33.40
N GLY A 205 22.85 -14.28 33.05
CA GLY A 205 24.28 -14.02 32.93
C GLY A 205 24.55 -12.78 32.09
N MET A 206 25.81 -12.47 31.82
CA MET A 206 26.18 -11.33 30.98
C MET A 206 26.09 -11.67 29.50
N ALA A 207 25.61 -10.72 28.69
CA ALA A 207 25.93 -10.67 27.28
C ALA A 207 27.34 -10.12 27.08
N ALA A 208 28.02 -10.54 26.01
CA ALA A 208 29.30 -10.00 25.60
C ALA A 208 29.18 -8.52 25.16
N GLU A 209 30.02 -8.05 24.24
CA GLU A 209 30.12 -6.62 23.90
C GLU A 209 28.82 -6.04 23.34
N ARG A 210 28.11 -6.76 22.47
CA ARG A 210 26.94 -6.23 21.75
C ARG A 210 25.64 -6.96 22.10
N PHE A 211 24.62 -6.22 22.53
CA PHE A 211 23.32 -6.75 22.94
C PHE A 211 22.16 -5.89 22.43
N CYS A 212 21.09 -6.51 21.91
CA CYS A 212 19.89 -5.84 21.38
C CYS A 212 20.19 -4.80 20.29
N VAL A 213 21.18 -5.07 19.44
CA VAL A 213 21.52 -4.20 18.31
C VAL A 213 20.40 -4.26 17.27
N ARG A 214 19.85 -3.11 16.86
CA ARG A 214 18.70 -3.02 15.94
C ARG A 214 17.48 -3.81 16.42
N ASN A 215 17.26 -3.93 17.73
CA ASN A 215 16.01 -4.46 18.24
C ASN A 215 14.85 -3.53 17.84
N SER A 216 13.80 -4.09 17.25
CA SER A 216 12.64 -3.37 16.74
C SER A 216 11.34 -3.78 17.44
N GLY A 217 11.36 -4.79 18.32
CA GLY A 217 10.12 -5.22 18.98
C GLY A 217 10.22 -6.42 19.93
N ALA A 218 11.39 -7.01 20.15
CA ALA A 218 11.55 -8.07 21.14
C ALA A 218 11.66 -7.52 22.56
N THR A 219 11.18 -8.31 23.52
CA THR A 219 11.35 -8.06 24.96
C THR A 219 12.48 -8.92 25.50
N ALA A 220 13.40 -8.33 26.25
CA ALA A 220 14.58 -9.04 26.74
C ALA A 220 14.96 -8.67 28.17
N VAL A 221 15.42 -9.64 28.95
CA VAL A 221 16.00 -9.44 30.29
C VAL A 221 17.36 -10.14 30.38
N VAL A 222 18.39 -9.41 30.80
CA VAL A 222 19.77 -9.91 30.94
C VAL A 222 20.42 -9.38 32.22
N GLU A 223 21.36 -10.12 32.79
CA GLU A 223 22.01 -9.75 34.06
C GLU A 223 23.22 -8.83 33.89
N GLY A 224 23.66 -8.56 32.66
CA GLY A 224 24.70 -7.59 32.35
C GLY A 224 25.01 -7.55 30.86
N VAL A 225 25.66 -6.49 30.41
CA VAL A 225 26.05 -6.27 29.00
C VAL A 225 27.43 -5.62 28.95
N GLY A 226 28.23 -5.96 27.94
CA GLY A 226 29.49 -5.28 27.61
C GLY A 226 29.29 -3.85 27.07
N ASP A 227 30.22 -3.37 26.24
CA ASP A 227 30.30 -1.93 25.90
C ASP A 227 29.10 -1.39 25.09
N HIS A 228 28.35 -2.24 24.39
CA HIS A 228 27.39 -1.83 23.37
C HIS A 228 26.00 -2.48 23.57
N GLY A 229 25.20 -1.90 24.46
CA GLY A 229 23.79 -2.28 24.64
C GLY A 229 22.83 -1.39 23.84
N CYS A 230 21.81 -1.97 23.23
CA CYS A 230 20.70 -1.27 22.57
C CYS A 230 21.11 -0.31 21.44
N GLU A 231 22.20 -0.59 20.73
CA GLU A 231 22.61 0.22 19.57
C GLU A 231 21.58 0.16 18.45
N TYR A 232 21.24 1.32 17.87
CA TYR A 232 20.27 1.43 16.77
C TYR A 232 18.91 0.78 17.06
N MET A 233 18.55 0.65 18.34
CA MET A 233 17.26 0.08 18.75
C MET A 233 16.14 1.04 18.34
N THR A 234 15.13 0.49 17.66
CA THR A 234 13.97 1.23 17.12
C THR A 234 12.66 0.83 17.79
N GLY A 235 12.64 -0.23 18.60
CA GLY A 235 11.47 -0.73 19.30
C GLY A 235 11.80 -1.88 20.26
N GLY A 236 10.79 -2.36 20.99
CA GLY A 236 10.96 -3.40 22.01
C GLY A 236 11.22 -2.85 23.41
N VAL A 237 11.37 -3.76 24.38
CA VAL A 237 11.61 -3.42 25.79
C VAL A 237 12.74 -4.26 26.34
N VAL A 238 13.76 -3.62 26.92
CA VAL A 238 14.95 -4.32 27.41
C VAL A 238 15.16 -4.00 28.90
N VAL A 239 15.45 -5.01 29.71
CA VAL A 239 15.78 -4.84 31.14
C VAL A 239 17.19 -5.38 31.40
N ILE A 240 18.07 -4.54 31.95
CA ILE A 240 19.42 -4.90 32.36
C ILE A 240 19.50 -4.89 33.88
N LEU A 241 19.77 -6.05 34.49
CA LEU A 241 19.78 -6.22 35.95
C LEU A 241 21.15 -6.01 36.60
N GLY A 242 22.20 -5.79 35.80
CA GLY A 242 23.56 -5.59 36.31
C GLY A 242 24.38 -4.64 35.43
N LYS A 243 25.69 -4.89 35.34
CA LYS A 243 26.65 -3.94 34.76
C LYS A 243 26.38 -3.68 33.27
N THR A 244 26.65 -2.46 32.84
CA THR A 244 26.69 -2.03 31.43
C THR A 244 28.08 -1.47 31.10
N GLY A 245 28.47 -1.49 29.83
CA GLY A 245 29.69 -0.84 29.34
C GLY A 245 29.45 0.49 28.60
N ARG A 246 30.49 1.02 27.94
CA ARG A 246 30.73 2.47 27.70
C ARG A 246 29.97 3.17 26.55
N ASN A 247 29.07 2.50 25.85
CA ASN A 247 28.37 3.07 24.69
C ASN A 247 26.93 2.55 24.56
N PHE A 248 26.19 2.54 25.68
CA PHE A 248 24.80 2.13 25.70
C PHE A 248 23.91 3.09 24.90
N ALA A 249 22.91 2.56 24.20
CA ALA A 249 21.89 3.31 23.43
C ALA A 249 22.41 4.18 22.28
N ALA A 250 23.60 3.92 21.74
CA ALA A 250 24.11 4.65 20.58
C ALA A 250 23.18 4.49 19.36
N GLY A 251 22.66 5.60 18.83
CA GLY A 251 21.72 5.59 17.71
C GLY A 251 20.33 5.02 18.06
N MET A 252 19.98 4.85 19.34
CA MET A 252 18.67 4.37 19.77
C MET A 252 17.59 5.43 19.50
N SER A 253 16.66 5.13 18.59
CA SER A 253 15.61 6.05 18.15
C SER A 253 14.20 5.62 18.59
N GLY A 254 14.05 4.42 19.15
CA GLY A 254 12.77 3.92 19.66
C GLY A 254 12.93 2.75 20.63
N GLY A 255 11.81 2.33 21.24
CA GLY A 255 11.81 1.33 22.32
C GLY A 255 12.17 1.91 23.70
N ILE A 256 12.20 1.05 24.71
CA ILE A 256 12.49 1.42 26.11
C ILE A 256 13.52 0.45 26.68
N ALA A 257 14.53 0.98 27.39
CA ALA A 257 15.40 0.15 28.21
C ALA A 257 15.35 0.58 29.67
N TYR A 258 15.28 -0.38 30.59
CA TYR A 258 15.40 -0.16 32.02
C TYR A 258 16.71 -0.76 32.50
N VAL A 259 17.56 0.06 33.11
CA VAL A 259 18.89 -0.35 33.57
C VAL A 259 18.98 -0.15 35.06
N LEU A 260 19.36 -1.20 35.80
CA LEU A 260 19.68 -1.06 37.22
C LEU A 260 21.07 -0.42 37.36
N ASP A 261 21.13 0.85 37.77
CA ASP A 261 22.39 1.56 37.98
C ASP A 261 23.02 1.17 39.33
N VAL A 262 23.74 0.05 39.32
CA VAL A 262 24.33 -0.56 40.53
C VAL A 262 25.39 0.35 41.16
N ASP A 263 26.19 1.05 40.35
CA ASP A 263 27.35 1.84 40.79
C ASP A 263 27.20 3.36 40.64
N GLY A 264 26.04 3.85 40.18
CA GLY A 264 25.75 5.27 40.02
C GLY A 264 26.51 5.91 38.86
N LYS A 265 26.93 5.12 37.87
CA LYS A 265 27.80 5.53 36.74
C LYS A 265 27.16 5.28 35.39
N PHE A 266 25.90 4.86 35.34
CA PHE A 266 25.25 4.51 34.08
C PHE A 266 25.17 5.69 33.10
N GLU A 267 24.92 6.90 33.59
CA GLU A 267 24.85 8.11 32.75
C GLU A 267 26.11 8.32 31.91
N ALA A 268 27.30 8.17 32.51
CA ALA A 268 28.59 8.31 31.81
C ALA A 268 28.88 7.20 30.80
N ARG A 269 28.10 6.11 30.82
CA ARG A 269 28.20 4.95 29.94
C ARG A 269 27.13 4.96 28.84
N CYS A 270 26.18 5.90 28.90
CA CYS A 270 25.09 6.03 27.94
C CYS A 270 25.40 7.11 26.91
N ASN A 271 25.13 6.81 25.64
CA ASN A 271 25.18 7.79 24.58
C ASN A 271 23.87 8.60 24.57
N LEU A 272 23.96 9.87 24.96
CA LEU A 272 22.81 10.77 25.16
C LEU A 272 22.40 11.56 23.89
N GLU A 273 22.96 11.23 22.73
CA GLU A 273 22.70 11.94 21.47
C GLU A 273 21.19 11.96 21.15
N LEU A 274 20.51 10.82 21.30
CA LEU A 274 19.10 10.64 20.93
C LEU A 274 18.16 10.27 22.09
N VAL A 275 18.70 9.98 23.28
CA VAL A 275 17.95 9.48 24.42
C VAL A 275 18.02 10.41 25.62
N ASP A 276 16.95 10.42 26.41
CA ASP A 276 16.91 10.96 27.76
C ASP A 276 17.01 9.83 28.80
N LEU A 277 17.55 10.16 29.96
CA LEU A 277 17.53 9.30 31.14
C LEU A 277 16.50 9.83 32.13
N GLU A 278 15.62 8.94 32.58
CA GLU A 278 14.53 9.27 33.51
C GLU A 278 14.50 8.26 34.66
N ASN A 279 13.91 8.67 35.79
CA ASN A 279 13.55 7.74 36.86
C ASN A 279 12.32 6.92 36.46
N VAL A 280 12.22 5.69 36.97
CA VAL A 280 11.03 4.86 36.80
C VAL A 280 9.96 5.25 37.83
N GLU A 281 9.15 6.26 37.49
CA GLU A 281 8.11 6.81 38.37
C GLU A 281 6.67 6.50 37.91
N ASP A 282 6.47 6.23 36.61
CA ASP A 282 5.15 5.93 36.03
C ASP A 282 4.67 4.51 36.41
N GLU A 283 3.42 4.36 36.85
CA GLU A 283 2.87 3.06 37.30
C GLU A 283 2.87 1.98 36.21
N GLU A 284 2.72 2.35 34.93
CA GLU A 284 2.78 1.41 33.80
C GLU A 284 4.21 0.89 33.60
N ASP A 285 5.20 1.79 33.72
CA ASP A 285 6.62 1.43 33.66
C ASP A 285 7.01 0.53 34.83
N ILE A 286 6.57 0.85 36.06
CA ILE A 286 6.82 0.05 37.26
C ILE A 286 6.24 -1.36 37.09
N THR A 287 5.01 -1.45 36.59
CA THR A 287 4.31 -2.73 36.37
C THR A 287 5.02 -3.56 35.30
N THR A 288 5.39 -2.94 34.18
CA THR A 288 6.11 -3.60 33.08
C THR A 288 7.47 -4.12 33.54
N LEU A 289 8.24 -3.28 34.21
CA LEU A 289 9.55 -3.65 34.76
C LEU A 289 9.42 -4.83 35.72
N ARG A 290 8.51 -4.75 36.70
CA ARG A 290 8.30 -5.83 37.68
C ARG A 290 7.88 -7.13 36.99
N MET A 291 6.97 -7.07 36.02
CA MET A 291 6.52 -8.24 35.27
C MET A 291 7.69 -8.89 34.51
N MET A 292 8.52 -8.11 33.83
CA MET A 292 9.65 -8.65 33.08
C MET A 292 10.67 -9.34 33.98
N ILE A 293 10.97 -8.77 35.15
CA ILE A 293 11.86 -9.40 36.14
C ILE A 293 11.24 -10.68 36.71
N GLN A 294 9.93 -10.70 36.95
CA GLN A 294 9.20 -11.91 37.37
C GLN A 294 9.27 -13.01 36.32
N GLN A 295 9.10 -12.68 35.04
CA GLN A 295 9.23 -13.68 33.97
C GLN A 295 10.66 -14.20 33.85
N HIS A 296 11.65 -13.31 33.98
CA HIS A 296 13.05 -13.70 34.04
C HIS A 296 13.30 -14.69 35.18
N GLN A 297 12.90 -14.36 36.42
CA GLN A 297 13.03 -15.25 37.58
C GLN A 297 12.28 -16.58 37.38
N ARG A 298 11.09 -16.54 36.77
CA ARG A 298 10.28 -17.74 36.49
C ARG A 298 11.00 -18.70 35.56
N HIS A 299 11.56 -18.17 34.47
CA HIS A 299 12.16 -18.95 33.39
C HIS A 299 13.60 -19.38 33.68
N THR A 300 14.43 -18.52 34.27
CA THR A 300 15.86 -18.82 34.49
C THR A 300 16.19 -19.28 35.90
N LYS A 301 15.25 -19.12 36.85
CA LYS A 301 15.49 -19.26 38.30
C LYS A 301 16.62 -18.38 38.83
N SER A 302 16.88 -17.24 38.17
CA SER A 302 17.88 -16.26 38.58
C SER A 302 17.72 -15.85 40.05
N GLN A 303 18.82 -15.97 40.79
CA GLN A 303 18.91 -15.53 42.18
C GLN A 303 18.95 -14.00 42.27
N LEU A 304 19.64 -13.33 41.34
CA LEU A 304 19.69 -11.87 41.25
C LEU A 304 18.28 -11.28 41.05
N ALA A 305 17.50 -11.81 40.11
CA ALA A 305 16.13 -11.35 39.89
C ALA A 305 15.23 -11.62 41.11
N LYS A 306 15.42 -12.73 41.83
CA LYS A 306 14.71 -13.02 43.08
C LYS A 306 15.03 -11.97 44.17
N GLU A 307 16.30 -11.62 44.33
CA GLU A 307 16.76 -10.60 45.27
C GLU A 307 16.18 -9.22 44.91
N ILE A 308 16.27 -8.84 43.63
CA ILE A 308 15.70 -7.58 43.13
C ILE A 308 14.19 -7.53 43.38
N LEU A 309 13.45 -8.61 43.12
CA LEU A 309 12.00 -8.66 43.38
C LEU A 309 11.65 -8.58 44.86
N SER A 310 12.47 -9.16 45.74
CA SER A 310 12.26 -9.10 47.19
C SER A 310 12.50 -7.71 47.77
N ASN A 311 13.38 -6.92 47.14
CA ASN A 311 13.75 -5.57 47.54
C ASN A 311 13.33 -4.50 46.51
N PHE A 312 12.31 -4.79 45.71
CA PHE A 312 12.00 -4.04 44.50
C PHE A 312 11.70 -2.57 44.77
N ASN A 313 10.89 -2.27 45.80
CA ASN A 313 10.52 -0.90 46.14
C ASN A 313 11.73 -0.03 46.51
N ASN A 314 12.74 -0.60 47.17
CA ASN A 314 13.96 0.13 47.55
C ASN A 314 14.94 0.27 46.39
N LEU A 315 14.93 -0.69 45.44
CA LEU A 315 15.78 -0.66 44.25
C LEU A 315 15.16 0.12 43.09
N LEU A 316 13.86 0.43 43.15
CA LEU A 316 13.17 1.15 42.08
C LEU A 316 13.82 2.49 41.76
N CYS A 317 14.28 3.23 42.78
CA CYS A 317 14.97 4.51 42.60
C CYS A 317 16.36 4.38 41.93
N LYS A 318 16.89 3.17 41.80
CA LYS A 318 18.15 2.88 41.09
C LYS A 318 17.92 2.42 39.66
N PHE A 319 16.68 2.17 39.25
CA PHE A 319 16.39 1.88 37.85
C PHE A 319 16.33 3.18 37.05
N VAL A 320 17.18 3.24 36.03
CA VAL A 320 17.19 4.31 35.05
C VAL A 320 16.44 3.85 33.81
N LYS A 321 15.45 4.63 33.40
CA LYS A 321 14.74 4.47 32.14
C LYS A 321 15.49 5.22 31.05
N VAL A 322 15.95 4.49 30.04
CA VAL A 322 16.52 5.06 28.81
C VAL A 322 15.39 5.23 27.81
N PHE A 323 15.14 6.47 27.41
CA PHE A 323 13.95 6.81 26.65
C PHE A 323 14.28 7.76 25.48
N PRO A 324 14.13 7.32 24.22
CA PRO A 324 14.43 8.16 23.06
C PRO A 324 13.52 9.39 23.00
N ARG A 325 14.10 10.58 22.77
CA ARG A 325 13.37 11.87 22.77
C ARG A 325 12.24 11.89 21.75
N ASP A 326 12.49 11.36 20.55
CA ASP A 326 11.50 11.27 19.49
C ASP A 326 10.32 10.35 19.88
N TYR A 327 10.61 9.23 20.55
CA TYR A 327 9.59 8.29 21.02
C TYR A 327 8.77 8.86 22.19
N LYS A 328 9.43 9.58 23.11
CA LYS A 328 8.80 10.33 24.20
C LYS A 328 7.82 11.38 23.69
N GLY A 329 8.21 12.14 22.66
CA GLY A 329 7.32 13.11 22.01
C GLY A 329 6.05 12.48 21.43
N VAL A 330 6.19 11.31 20.79
CA VAL A 330 5.04 10.54 20.27
C VAL A 330 4.11 10.09 21.40
N LEU A 331 4.65 9.53 22.49
CA LEU A 331 3.84 9.05 23.62
C LEU A 331 3.16 10.18 24.39
N GLN A 332 3.83 11.33 24.56
CA GLN A 332 3.24 12.51 25.18
C GLN A 332 2.09 13.08 24.34
N ASN A 333 2.23 13.10 23.02
CA ASN A 333 1.15 13.49 22.11
C ASN A 333 -0.04 12.51 22.21
N LEU A 334 0.21 11.20 22.31
CA LEU A 334 -0.83 10.19 22.49
C LEU A 334 -1.56 10.32 23.85
N LYS A 335 -0.81 10.51 24.96
CA LYS A 335 -1.39 10.75 26.29
C LYS A 335 -2.17 12.06 26.35
N ALA A 336 -1.66 13.14 25.71
CA ALA A 336 -2.37 14.42 25.60
C ALA A 336 -3.66 14.32 24.76
N GLU A 337 -3.63 13.56 23.66
CA GLU A 337 -4.83 13.24 22.89
C GLU A 337 -5.85 12.41 23.68
N GLN A 338 -5.40 11.44 24.49
CA GLN A 338 -6.28 10.65 25.36
C GLN A 338 -6.88 11.50 26.49
N ALA A 339 -6.08 12.32 27.18
CA ALA A 339 -6.55 13.24 28.20
C ALA A 339 -7.53 14.29 27.64
N SER A 340 -7.29 14.80 26.43
CA SER A 340 -8.23 15.69 25.73
C SER A 340 -9.54 14.99 25.36
N LYS A 341 -9.49 13.71 24.94
CA LYS A 341 -10.67 12.88 24.68
C LYS A 341 -11.46 12.55 25.95
N GLU A 342 -10.79 12.39 27.10
CA GLU A 342 -11.41 12.15 28.40
C GLU A 342 -12.01 13.42 29.01
N ALA A 343 -11.32 14.57 28.89
CA ALA A 343 -11.85 15.88 29.27
C ALA A 343 -13.11 16.23 28.45
N MET A 344 -13.08 16.03 27.12
CA MET A 344 -14.26 16.18 26.26
C MET A 344 -15.42 15.23 26.60
N LYS A 345 -15.13 14.05 27.18
CA LYS A 345 -16.14 13.11 27.69
C LYS A 345 -16.73 13.57 29.03
N LYS A 346 -15.93 14.21 29.89
CA LYS A 346 -16.38 14.80 31.16
C LYS A 346 -17.23 16.05 30.92
N ASP A 347 -16.80 16.93 30.03
CA ASP A 347 -17.54 18.14 29.64
C ASP A 347 -18.87 17.80 28.97
N LYS A 348 -18.93 16.73 28.15
CA LYS A 348 -20.21 16.21 27.60
C LYS A 348 -21.15 15.66 28.67
N LYS A 349 -20.64 15.21 29.81
CA LYS A 349 -21.45 14.64 30.90
C LYS A 349 -22.02 15.74 31.81
N GLU A 350 -21.32 16.87 31.94
CA GLU A 350 -21.82 18.07 32.63
C GLU A 350 -22.74 18.93 31.74
N LEU A 351 -22.47 19.04 30.42
CA LEU A 351 -23.34 19.78 29.48
C LEU A 351 -24.73 19.16 29.25
N MET A 352 -24.97 17.91 29.68
CA MET A 352 -26.31 17.29 29.60
C MET A 352 -27.20 17.59 30.80
N LYS A 353 -26.75 18.39 31.78
CA LYS A 353 -27.52 18.68 32.99
C LYS A 353 -28.22 20.05 33.02
N ASP A 354 -27.84 21.00 32.16
CA ASP A 354 -28.48 22.31 32.07
C ASP A 354 -28.85 22.64 30.61
N VAL A 355 -30.04 22.17 30.20
CA VAL A 355 -30.72 22.65 29.00
C VAL A 355 -31.85 23.57 29.43
N SER A 356 -31.51 24.83 29.72
CA SER A 356 -32.46 25.94 29.63
C SER A 356 -31.71 27.27 29.65
N ALA A 357 -31.51 27.85 28.47
CA ALA A 357 -31.75 29.26 28.15
C ALA A 357 -30.81 29.78 27.04
N VAL A 358 -31.45 30.46 26.08
CA VAL A 358 -30.93 31.49 25.16
C VAL A 358 -30.26 31.03 23.86
N SER A 359 -31.12 31.05 22.84
CA SER A 359 -30.84 31.39 21.45
C SER A 359 -30.15 32.75 21.29
N LYS A 360 -29.09 32.82 20.46
CA LYS A 360 -28.77 33.85 19.44
C LYS A 360 -27.25 33.90 19.22
N LEU A 361 -26.87 34.06 17.95
CA LEU A 361 -25.52 34.18 17.36
C LEU A 361 -25.00 32.88 16.70
N ALA A 362 -25.58 32.58 15.53
CA ALA A 362 -24.98 31.73 14.52
C ALA A 362 -24.59 32.62 13.33
N THR A 363 -23.36 33.14 13.38
CA THR A 363 -22.64 33.71 12.25
C THR A 363 -21.18 33.28 12.38
N GLU A 364 -20.65 32.77 11.27
CA GLU A 364 -19.28 32.31 11.00
C GLU A 364 -18.97 30.81 11.19
N PRO A 365 -18.55 30.10 10.12
CA PRO A 365 -17.93 28.79 10.24
C PRO A 365 -16.48 28.96 10.69
N SER A 366 -16.19 28.64 11.95
CA SER A 366 -14.81 28.59 12.45
C SER A 366 -14.14 27.27 12.00
N ASP A 367 -13.59 27.27 10.79
CA ASP A 367 -12.44 26.41 10.46
C ASP A 367 -11.22 26.96 11.22
N LYS A 368 -11.03 26.55 12.48
CA LYS A 368 -9.72 26.66 13.10
C LYS A 368 -8.81 25.62 12.45
N LYS A 369 -8.20 25.99 11.32
CA LYS A 369 -6.92 25.42 10.89
C LYS A 369 -5.94 25.66 12.05
N GLU A 370 -5.34 24.60 12.58
CA GLU A 370 -3.99 24.74 13.14
C GLU A 370 -3.12 25.23 11.98
N THR A 371 -2.92 26.54 11.88
CA THR A 371 -2.00 27.13 10.92
C THR A 371 -0.59 26.78 11.37
N THR A 372 -0.06 25.71 10.82
CA THR A 372 1.38 25.49 10.78
C THR A 372 1.97 26.67 9.98
N ASN A 373 2.93 27.40 10.56
CA ASN A 373 3.62 28.51 9.88
C ASN A 373 4.57 28.03 8.75
N ARG A 374 4.39 26.81 8.24
CA ARG A 374 5.27 26.18 7.27
C ARG A 374 4.86 26.57 5.85
N PRO A 375 5.81 26.96 4.98
CA PRO A 375 5.48 27.31 3.62
C PRO A 375 5.06 26.07 2.82
N THR A 376 4.08 26.22 1.92
CA THR A 376 3.70 25.17 0.95
C THR A 376 4.62 25.14 -0.28
N GLN A 377 5.36 26.22 -0.50
CA GLN A 377 6.28 26.44 -1.60
C GLN A 377 7.54 27.15 -1.10
N ALA A 378 8.71 26.66 -1.52
CA ALA A 378 9.99 27.30 -1.31
C ALA A 378 10.84 27.23 -2.59
N ASP A 379 11.56 28.31 -2.93
CA ASP A 379 12.38 28.38 -4.14
C ASP A 379 13.54 27.38 -4.11
N ASN A 380 14.17 27.25 -2.94
CA ASN A 380 15.24 26.28 -2.66
C ASN A 380 14.76 25.23 -1.66
N ALA A 381 13.73 24.46 -2.04
CA ALA A 381 13.25 23.37 -1.23
C ALA A 381 14.36 22.33 -0.97
N ILE A 382 14.52 21.92 0.30
CA ILE A 382 15.49 20.92 0.74
C ILE A 382 14.74 19.61 0.98
N LYS A 383 15.17 18.50 0.36
CA LYS A 383 14.53 17.19 0.55
C LYS A 383 14.71 16.60 1.94
N HIS A 384 15.91 16.70 2.52
CA HIS A 384 16.17 16.14 3.84
C HIS A 384 15.23 16.78 4.89
N ARG A 385 14.37 15.96 5.50
CA ARG A 385 13.29 16.39 6.41
C ARG A 385 12.30 17.40 5.79
N GLY A 386 12.15 17.40 4.45
CA GLY A 386 11.23 18.30 3.74
C GLY A 386 9.76 18.12 4.16
N PHE A 387 9.37 16.91 4.57
CA PHE A 387 8.05 16.63 5.12
C PHE A 387 7.77 17.38 6.44
N LEU A 388 8.80 17.66 7.24
CA LEU A 388 8.67 18.48 8.45
C LEU A 388 8.71 19.98 8.15
N ALA A 389 9.45 20.39 7.11
CA ALA A 389 9.70 21.79 6.80
C ALA A 389 8.58 22.47 6.01
N TYR A 390 7.87 21.71 5.17
CA TYR A 390 6.87 22.24 4.25
C TYR A 390 5.48 21.77 4.63
N GLU A 391 4.44 22.51 4.24
CA GLU A 391 3.03 22.10 4.36
C GLU A 391 2.55 21.46 3.04
N ARG A 392 1.56 20.57 3.11
CA ARG A 392 1.04 19.94 1.89
C ARG A 392 0.23 20.96 1.11
N GLN A 393 0.48 21.03 -0.19
CA GLN A 393 -0.44 21.63 -1.15
C GLN A 393 -0.90 20.53 -2.12
N GLY A 394 -2.17 20.16 -1.99
CA GLY A 394 -2.83 19.19 -2.87
C GLY A 394 -3.22 19.81 -4.21
N ILE A 395 -4.12 19.14 -4.93
CA ILE A 395 -4.69 19.66 -6.17
C ILE A 395 -5.40 20.99 -5.87
N SER A 396 -4.98 22.05 -6.57
CA SER A 396 -5.68 23.32 -6.56
C SER A 396 -6.76 23.31 -7.63
N TYR A 397 -7.94 23.82 -7.29
CA TYR A 397 -9.05 23.96 -8.23
C TYR A 397 -9.27 25.41 -8.61
N ARG A 398 -9.76 25.65 -9.84
CA ARG A 398 -10.26 26.96 -10.25
C ARG A 398 -11.40 27.41 -9.33
N ASP A 399 -11.56 28.72 -9.16
CA ASP A 399 -12.61 29.28 -8.31
C ASP A 399 -14.00 28.73 -8.68
N SER A 400 -14.76 28.30 -7.67
CA SER A 400 -16.04 27.62 -7.87
C SER A 400 -17.08 28.51 -8.55
N ASN A 401 -17.09 29.82 -8.32
CA ASN A 401 -18.06 30.72 -8.93
C ASN A 401 -17.78 30.99 -10.42
N ASN A 402 -16.51 30.81 -10.83
CA ASN A 402 -16.09 30.97 -12.21
C ASN A 402 -16.19 29.67 -13.00
N ARG A 403 -15.70 28.55 -12.46
CA ARG A 403 -15.63 27.26 -13.19
C ARG A 403 -16.98 26.60 -13.47
N ILE A 404 -18.05 27.00 -12.77
CA ILE A 404 -19.42 26.53 -13.04
C ILE A 404 -20.01 27.06 -14.35
N LYS A 405 -19.36 28.05 -14.98
CA LYS A 405 -19.83 28.70 -16.21
C LYS A 405 -19.25 28.09 -17.48
N ASP A 406 -18.31 27.15 -17.36
CA ASP A 406 -17.63 26.54 -18.49
C ASP A 406 -17.37 25.04 -18.27
N TRP A 407 -16.90 24.37 -19.32
CA TRP A 407 -16.59 22.93 -19.32
C TRP A 407 -15.08 22.63 -19.29
N LYS A 408 -14.23 23.63 -19.03
CA LYS A 408 -12.78 23.44 -18.96
C LYS A 408 -12.39 22.69 -17.68
N GLU A 409 -11.20 22.11 -17.64
CA GLU A 409 -10.73 21.34 -16.48
C GLU A 409 -10.85 22.14 -15.17
N VAL A 410 -11.37 21.51 -14.12
CA VAL A 410 -11.55 22.14 -12.81
C VAL A 410 -10.24 22.27 -12.06
N ALA A 411 -9.30 21.35 -12.28
CA ALA A 411 -7.95 21.39 -11.72
C ALA A 411 -7.15 22.52 -12.37
N VAL A 412 -6.42 23.26 -11.56
CA VAL A 412 -5.40 24.19 -12.04
C VAL A 412 -4.21 23.35 -12.46
N GLU A 413 -3.72 23.58 -13.68
CA GLU A 413 -2.51 22.95 -14.19
C GLU A 413 -1.33 23.23 -13.24
N LEU A 414 -0.69 22.17 -12.76
CA LEU A 414 0.49 22.28 -11.91
C LEU A 414 1.74 22.33 -12.79
N LYS A 415 2.32 23.53 -12.91
CA LYS A 415 3.52 23.73 -13.72
C LYS A 415 4.80 23.34 -12.96
N PRO A 416 5.80 22.80 -13.65
CA PRO A 416 7.14 22.60 -13.12
C PRO A 416 7.68 23.88 -12.47
N GLY A 417 8.13 23.79 -11.22
CA GLY A 417 8.67 24.94 -10.51
C GLY A 417 8.88 24.71 -9.02
N PRO A 418 8.98 25.80 -8.23
CA PRO A 418 9.18 25.72 -6.78
C PRO A 418 8.14 24.87 -6.06
N LEU A 419 6.86 24.96 -6.46
CA LEU A 419 5.79 24.19 -5.84
C LEU A 419 5.97 22.68 -6.02
N THR A 420 6.16 22.20 -7.25
CA THR A 420 6.38 20.77 -7.52
C THR A 420 7.63 20.25 -6.83
N LYS A 421 8.70 21.07 -6.81
CA LYS A 421 9.96 20.74 -6.13
C LYS A 421 9.81 20.65 -4.61
N THR A 422 8.98 21.52 -4.03
CA THR A 422 8.66 21.54 -2.59
C THR A 422 7.79 20.35 -2.20
N GLN A 423 6.76 20.06 -3.01
CA GLN A 423 5.85 18.95 -2.72
C GLN A 423 6.52 17.59 -2.93
N SER A 424 7.42 17.44 -3.90
CA SER A 424 8.21 16.22 -4.05
C SER A 424 9.26 16.04 -2.93
N ALA A 425 9.81 17.14 -2.40
CA ALA A 425 10.70 17.14 -1.23
C ALA A 425 10.03 16.61 0.06
N ARG A 426 8.70 16.61 0.14
CA ARG A 426 7.96 15.97 1.24
C ARG A 426 8.04 14.44 1.21
N CYS A 427 8.49 13.83 0.11
CA CYS A 427 8.66 12.39 0.05
C CYS A 427 9.79 11.95 1.00
N MET A 428 9.45 11.07 1.94
CA MET A 428 10.41 10.54 2.93
C MET A 428 11.38 9.50 2.37
N ASP A 429 11.22 9.12 1.10
CA ASP A 429 12.05 8.09 0.45
C ASP A 429 12.11 6.78 1.27
N CYS A 430 10.92 6.29 1.63
CA CYS A 430 10.77 5.20 2.58
C CYS A 430 11.46 3.92 2.09
N GLY A 431 12.24 3.25 2.96
CA GLY A 431 12.86 1.95 2.63
C GLY A 431 11.84 0.85 2.30
N THR A 432 10.61 0.95 2.79
CA THR A 432 9.45 0.16 2.32
C THR A 432 8.35 1.10 1.84
N PRO A 433 8.28 1.42 0.53
CA PRO A 433 7.34 2.40 0.00
C PRO A 433 5.92 1.84 -0.15
N PHE A 434 5.09 1.88 0.88
CA PHE A 434 3.68 1.42 0.80
C PHE A 434 2.84 2.10 -0.30
N CYS A 435 3.27 3.28 -0.78
CA CYS A 435 2.64 3.97 -1.90
C CYS A 435 2.77 3.22 -3.24
N HIS A 436 3.82 2.40 -3.44
CA HIS A 436 4.02 1.60 -4.65
C HIS A 436 3.52 0.15 -4.54
N GLN A 437 3.03 -0.27 -3.36
CA GLN A 437 2.54 -1.64 -3.18
C GLN A 437 1.21 -1.79 -3.92
N ASP A 438 1.09 -2.85 -4.70
CA ASP A 438 -0.06 -3.20 -5.53
C ASP A 438 -1.37 -3.40 -4.74
N GLN A 439 -1.29 -3.95 -3.53
CA GLN A 439 -2.47 -4.25 -2.70
C GLN A 439 -2.99 -3.06 -1.90
N SER A 440 -2.11 -2.16 -1.44
CA SER A 440 -2.47 -1.02 -0.59
C SER A 440 -2.31 0.33 -1.29
N GLY A 441 -1.29 0.50 -2.12
CA GLY A 441 -0.91 1.74 -2.79
C GLY A 441 -1.37 1.80 -4.24
N CYS A 442 -0.43 1.95 -5.18
CA CYS A 442 -0.70 2.04 -6.60
C CYS A 442 -0.87 0.64 -7.24
N PRO A 443 -2.04 0.29 -7.83
CA PRO A 443 -2.23 -1.01 -8.49
C PRO A 443 -1.34 -1.28 -9.71
N LEU A 444 -0.67 -0.26 -10.24
CA LEU A 444 0.31 -0.38 -11.33
C LEU A 444 1.74 -0.63 -10.82
N GLY A 445 1.97 -0.52 -9.50
CA GLY A 445 3.31 -0.59 -8.93
C GLY A 445 4.18 0.62 -9.28
N ASN A 446 3.57 1.80 -9.53
CA ASN A 446 4.33 2.99 -9.92
C ASN A 446 5.47 3.28 -8.94
N LYS A 447 6.67 3.53 -9.49
CA LYS A 447 7.91 3.82 -8.75
C LYS A 447 7.92 5.24 -8.18
N ILE A 448 7.01 5.51 -7.25
CA ILE A 448 6.68 6.85 -6.76
C ILE A 448 7.83 7.59 -6.06
N PRO A 449 8.59 6.97 -5.13
CA PRO A 449 9.73 7.66 -4.52
C PRO A 449 10.75 8.13 -5.57
N GLU A 450 10.95 7.33 -6.61
CA GLU A 450 11.95 7.57 -7.65
C GLU A 450 11.55 8.74 -8.55
N PHE A 451 10.33 8.75 -9.10
CA PHE A 451 9.91 9.91 -9.91
C PHE A 451 9.76 11.18 -9.07
N ASN A 452 9.40 11.08 -7.79
CA ASN A 452 9.39 12.23 -6.88
C ASN A 452 10.80 12.79 -6.68
N GLU A 453 11.79 11.90 -6.51
CA GLU A 453 13.18 12.32 -6.40
C GLU A 453 13.68 12.99 -7.68
N LEU A 454 13.39 12.41 -8.84
CA LEU A 454 13.76 12.99 -10.12
C LEU A 454 13.10 14.36 -10.33
N VAL A 455 11.84 14.53 -9.93
CA VAL A 455 11.17 15.86 -9.94
C VAL A 455 11.85 16.84 -8.98
N HIS A 456 12.24 16.40 -7.78
CA HIS A 456 12.97 17.24 -6.83
C HIS A 456 14.32 17.73 -7.40
N GLN A 457 15.04 16.83 -8.08
CA GLN A 457 16.31 17.11 -8.76
C GLN A 457 16.14 17.87 -10.08
N ASN A 458 14.91 18.25 -10.47
CA ASN A 458 14.59 18.91 -11.74
C ASN A 458 14.91 18.06 -12.99
N ARG A 459 14.99 16.73 -12.85
CA ARG A 459 15.27 15.73 -13.91
C ARG A 459 13.97 15.20 -14.51
N TRP A 460 13.20 16.09 -15.12
CA TRP A 460 11.82 15.80 -15.55
C TRP A 460 11.68 14.74 -16.64
N ARG A 461 12.62 14.69 -17.59
CA ARG A 461 12.59 13.69 -18.67
C ARG A 461 12.71 12.29 -18.10
N GLU A 462 13.64 12.09 -17.17
CA GLU A 462 13.86 10.82 -16.51
C GLU A 462 12.70 10.46 -15.57
N ALA A 463 12.09 11.46 -14.91
CA ALA A 463 10.87 11.25 -14.13
C ALA A 463 9.72 10.73 -15.01
N LEU A 464 9.59 11.26 -16.23
CA LEU A 464 8.62 10.79 -17.22
C LEU A 464 8.92 9.36 -17.67
N ASP A 465 10.16 9.08 -18.07
CA ASP A 465 10.56 7.75 -18.52
C ASP A 465 10.28 6.71 -17.41
N ARG A 466 10.63 7.03 -16.16
CA ARG A 466 10.35 6.20 -14.97
C ARG A 466 8.85 5.98 -14.72
N LEU A 467 8.03 7.00 -14.91
CA LEU A 467 6.58 6.92 -14.74
C LEU A 467 5.93 6.05 -15.83
N LEU A 468 6.40 6.18 -17.07
CA LEU A 468 5.86 5.45 -18.23
C LEU A 468 6.26 3.97 -18.27
N GLU A 469 7.26 3.54 -17.49
CA GLU A 469 7.58 2.10 -17.32
C GLU A 469 6.38 1.31 -16.80
N THR A 470 5.62 1.90 -15.88
CA THR A 470 4.56 1.22 -15.11
C THR A 470 3.15 1.67 -15.50
N ASN A 471 2.99 2.92 -15.95
CA ASN A 471 1.68 3.48 -16.29
C ASN A 471 1.59 3.90 -17.78
N ASN A 472 0.63 3.33 -18.50
CA ASN A 472 0.38 3.67 -19.90
C ASN A 472 -0.17 5.10 -20.05
N PHE A 473 -1.04 5.52 -19.12
CA PHE A 473 -1.84 6.75 -19.24
C PHE A 473 -1.79 7.59 -17.95
N PRO A 474 -0.63 8.14 -17.55
CA PRO A 474 -0.55 9.01 -16.37
C PRO A 474 -1.45 10.24 -16.47
N GLU A 475 -1.76 10.70 -17.68
CA GLU A 475 -2.68 11.81 -17.92
C GLU A 475 -4.13 11.47 -17.56
N PHE A 476 -4.50 10.17 -17.54
CA PHE A 476 -5.81 9.72 -17.07
C PHE A 476 -5.79 9.61 -15.55
N THR A 477 -4.85 8.85 -14.98
CA THR A 477 -4.76 8.61 -13.54
C THR A 477 -4.51 9.89 -12.76
N GLY A 478 -3.64 10.78 -13.25
CA GLY A 478 -3.37 12.09 -12.66
C GLY A 478 -4.60 12.99 -12.53
N ARG A 479 -5.65 12.74 -13.32
CA ARG A 479 -6.92 13.52 -13.30
C ARG A 479 -8.02 12.81 -12.52
N VAL A 480 -8.28 11.53 -12.82
CA VAL A 480 -9.49 10.84 -12.32
C VAL A 480 -9.22 9.85 -11.20
N CYS A 481 -7.99 9.39 -10.99
CA CYS A 481 -7.70 8.43 -9.93
C CYS A 481 -7.97 9.06 -8.55
N PRO A 482 -8.54 8.32 -7.59
CA PRO A 482 -8.67 8.83 -6.22
C PRO A 482 -7.33 8.85 -5.47
N ALA A 483 -6.23 8.38 -6.08
CA ALA A 483 -4.88 8.32 -5.51
C ALA A 483 -4.75 7.37 -4.30
N PRO A 484 -4.98 6.04 -4.48
CA PRO A 484 -4.75 5.04 -3.43
C PRO A 484 -3.32 5.08 -2.86
N CYS A 485 -2.35 5.44 -3.70
CA CYS A 485 -0.97 5.70 -3.31
C CYS A 485 -0.81 6.77 -2.21
N GLU A 486 -1.62 7.83 -2.22
CA GLU A 486 -1.59 8.87 -1.18
C GLU A 486 -2.25 8.37 0.11
N GLY A 487 -3.30 7.54 0.00
CA GLY A 487 -3.94 6.90 1.14
C GLY A 487 -3.00 5.97 1.93
N SER A 488 -2.02 5.39 1.23
CA SER A 488 -1.04 4.43 1.76
C SER A 488 0.35 5.01 1.94
N CYS A 489 0.53 6.32 1.72
CA CYS A 489 1.78 7.00 1.99
C CYS A 489 2.12 6.88 3.49
N VAL A 490 3.36 6.51 3.81
CA VAL A 490 3.83 6.40 5.21
C VAL A 490 3.73 7.74 5.94
N LEU A 491 3.95 8.86 5.24
CA LEU A 491 3.78 10.19 5.82
C LEU A 491 2.33 10.40 6.31
N GLY A 492 1.36 9.77 5.64
CA GLY A 492 -0.06 9.74 5.98
C GLY A 492 -0.40 9.20 7.37
N ILE A 493 0.56 8.58 8.08
CA ILE A 493 0.40 8.10 9.47
C ILE A 493 0.44 9.28 10.45
N ILE A 494 1.33 10.24 10.23
CA ILE A 494 1.62 11.33 11.16
C ILE A 494 1.25 12.71 10.62
N GLU A 495 1.09 12.85 9.30
CA GLU A 495 0.84 14.12 8.62
C GLU A 495 0.09 13.91 7.30
N ASN A 496 -0.29 14.99 6.60
CA ASN A 496 -0.86 14.91 5.27
C ASN A 496 0.11 14.24 4.27
N PRO A 497 -0.37 13.30 3.42
CA PRO A 497 0.49 12.54 2.51
C PRO A 497 1.13 13.42 1.42
N VAL A 498 2.15 12.90 0.75
CA VAL A 498 2.73 13.56 -0.44
C VAL A 498 1.65 13.72 -1.52
N SER A 499 1.63 14.83 -2.26
CA SER A 499 0.69 15.09 -3.37
C SER A 499 1.11 14.36 -4.66
N ILE A 500 1.20 13.04 -4.56
CA ILE A 500 1.66 12.12 -5.61
C ILE A 500 0.85 12.31 -6.90
N LYS A 501 -0.48 12.41 -6.80
CA LYS A 501 -1.36 12.55 -7.97
C LYS A 501 -1.08 13.83 -8.75
N SER A 502 -0.85 14.94 -8.03
CA SER A 502 -0.52 16.23 -8.65
C SER A 502 0.84 16.19 -9.36
N ILE A 503 1.83 15.54 -8.73
CA ILE A 503 3.17 15.38 -9.29
C ILE A 503 3.13 14.49 -10.54
N GLU A 504 2.40 13.37 -10.50
CA GLU A 504 2.15 12.49 -11.66
C GLU A 504 1.57 13.27 -12.85
N CYS A 505 0.53 14.08 -12.61
CA CYS A 505 -0.08 14.91 -13.65
C CYS A 505 0.90 15.95 -14.22
N ALA A 506 1.69 16.60 -13.36
CA ALA A 506 2.68 17.59 -13.80
C ALA A 506 3.80 16.97 -14.67
N ILE A 507 4.24 15.75 -14.35
CA ILE A 507 5.26 15.03 -15.14
C ILE A 507 4.75 14.77 -16.56
N ILE A 508 3.56 14.20 -16.70
CA ILE A 508 3.02 13.82 -18.01
C ILE A 508 2.60 15.04 -18.84
N ASP A 509 2.01 16.06 -18.22
CA ASP A 509 1.62 17.29 -18.92
C ASP A 509 2.87 18.01 -19.46
N LYS A 510 3.95 18.08 -18.65
CA LYS A 510 5.25 18.56 -19.15
C LYS A 510 5.79 17.69 -20.29
N GLY A 511 5.71 16.37 -20.15
CA GLY A 511 6.16 15.43 -21.18
C GLY A 511 5.50 15.65 -22.53
N PHE A 512 4.20 15.95 -22.56
CA PHE A 512 3.53 16.33 -23.80
C PHE A 512 3.90 17.75 -24.26
N GLY A 513 3.97 18.72 -23.34
CA GLY A 513 4.30 20.12 -23.67
C GLY A 513 5.70 20.28 -24.29
N GLU A 514 6.67 19.46 -23.86
CA GLU A 514 8.05 19.46 -24.37
C GLU A 514 8.22 18.53 -25.60
N GLY A 515 7.15 17.87 -26.07
CA GLY A 515 7.21 16.92 -27.18
C GLY A 515 8.01 15.66 -26.87
N TRP A 516 8.12 15.27 -25.60
CA TRP A 516 8.87 14.10 -25.14
C TRP A 516 8.11 12.78 -25.33
N VAL A 517 6.78 12.84 -25.25
CA VAL A 517 5.89 11.73 -25.55
C VAL A 517 5.66 11.71 -27.06
N LYS A 518 6.25 10.73 -27.74
CA LYS A 518 6.19 10.54 -29.20
C LYS A 518 5.74 9.12 -29.54
N PRO A 519 5.16 8.89 -30.73
CA PRO A 519 4.85 7.54 -31.19
C PRO A 519 6.11 6.67 -31.21
N ARG A 520 5.98 5.45 -30.68
CA ARG A 520 7.01 4.40 -30.72
C ARG A 520 6.44 3.13 -31.36
N PRO A 521 6.23 3.09 -32.69
CA PRO A 521 5.81 1.87 -33.37
C PRO A 521 6.85 0.76 -33.17
N PRO A 522 6.42 -0.51 -33.05
CA PRO A 522 7.35 -1.63 -32.88
C PRO A 522 8.23 -1.78 -34.13
N GLN A 523 9.50 -2.15 -33.91
CA GLN A 523 10.46 -2.34 -35.01
C GLN A 523 10.19 -3.60 -35.83
N TRP A 524 9.55 -4.61 -35.22
CA TRP A 524 9.20 -5.88 -35.84
C TRP A 524 7.74 -6.23 -35.56
N ARG A 525 7.10 -6.95 -36.50
CA ARG A 525 5.74 -7.44 -36.35
C ARG A 525 5.73 -8.96 -36.27
N THR A 526 5.06 -9.52 -35.27
CA THR A 526 4.94 -10.97 -35.07
C THR A 526 4.01 -11.64 -36.08
N GLY A 527 3.19 -10.85 -36.79
CA GLY A 527 2.17 -11.34 -37.71
C GLY A 527 0.90 -11.85 -37.02
N LYS A 528 0.91 -12.01 -35.69
CA LYS A 528 -0.27 -12.38 -34.90
C LYS A 528 -1.24 -11.20 -34.77
N LYS A 529 -2.54 -11.49 -34.85
CA LYS A 529 -3.64 -10.53 -34.80
C LYS A 529 -4.45 -10.68 -33.51
N VAL A 530 -4.72 -9.56 -32.86
CA VAL A 530 -5.51 -9.52 -31.61
C VAL A 530 -6.66 -8.54 -31.73
N ALA A 531 -7.88 -9.02 -31.49
CA ALA A 531 -9.07 -8.18 -31.36
C ALA A 531 -9.31 -7.79 -29.90
N ILE A 532 -9.54 -6.51 -29.63
CA ILE A 532 -9.87 -6.01 -28.30
C ILE A 532 -11.28 -5.42 -28.34
N VAL A 533 -12.19 -5.98 -27.54
CA VAL A 533 -13.59 -5.56 -27.48
C VAL A 533 -13.77 -4.55 -26.36
N GLY A 534 -13.92 -3.28 -26.71
CA GLY A 534 -14.11 -2.15 -25.80
C GLY A 534 -12.87 -1.26 -25.69
N SER A 535 -13.05 0.06 -25.83
CA SER A 535 -11.96 1.04 -25.81
C SER A 535 -11.80 1.79 -24.50
N GLY A 536 -12.26 1.21 -23.39
CA GLY A 536 -11.99 1.75 -22.06
C GLY A 536 -10.50 1.64 -21.67
N PRO A 537 -10.11 2.15 -20.49
CA PRO A 537 -8.71 2.13 -20.05
C PRO A 537 -8.05 0.75 -20.08
N ALA A 538 -8.80 -0.34 -19.79
CA ALA A 538 -8.29 -1.70 -19.88
C ALA A 538 -7.96 -2.11 -21.33
N GLY A 539 -8.89 -1.87 -22.26
CA GLY A 539 -8.69 -2.19 -23.67
C GLY A 539 -7.57 -1.37 -24.30
N LEU A 540 -7.50 -0.07 -23.99
CA LEU A 540 -6.40 0.78 -24.45
C LEU A 540 -5.04 0.34 -23.88
N ALA A 541 -4.98 -0.03 -22.59
CA ALA A 541 -3.74 -0.49 -21.99
C ALA A 541 -3.28 -1.82 -22.58
N ALA A 542 -4.21 -2.76 -22.80
CA ALA A 542 -3.91 -4.01 -23.49
C ALA A 542 -3.42 -3.76 -24.92
N ALA A 543 -4.07 -2.85 -25.64
CA ALA A 543 -3.68 -2.50 -27.01
C ALA A 543 -2.28 -1.91 -27.10
N ASP A 544 -1.97 -0.95 -26.21
CA ASP A 544 -0.65 -0.31 -26.14
C ASP A 544 0.46 -1.34 -25.84
N GLN A 545 0.22 -2.28 -24.92
CA GLN A 545 1.22 -3.31 -24.58
C GLN A 545 1.40 -4.34 -25.70
N LEU A 546 0.32 -4.89 -26.25
CA LEU A 546 0.39 -5.88 -27.34
C LEU A 546 0.99 -5.29 -28.62
N ASN A 547 0.69 -4.02 -28.93
CA ASN A 547 1.32 -3.34 -30.05
C ASN A 547 2.82 -3.16 -29.85
N LYS A 548 3.28 -2.84 -28.63
CA LYS A 548 4.71 -2.76 -28.28
C LYS A 548 5.42 -4.11 -28.39
N MET A 549 4.72 -5.20 -28.08
CA MET A 549 5.20 -6.59 -28.27
C MET A 549 5.25 -7.01 -29.75
N GLY A 550 4.73 -6.18 -30.67
CA GLY A 550 4.81 -6.41 -32.11
C GLY A 550 3.59 -7.10 -32.73
N HIS A 551 2.54 -7.38 -31.97
CA HIS A 551 1.28 -7.90 -32.52
C HIS A 551 0.53 -6.83 -33.32
N LEU A 552 -0.32 -7.27 -34.24
CA LEU A 552 -1.30 -6.41 -34.92
C LEU A 552 -2.56 -6.34 -34.05
N VAL A 553 -2.98 -5.13 -33.69
CA VAL A 553 -4.06 -4.94 -32.72
C VAL A 553 -5.16 -4.06 -33.31
N THR A 554 -6.38 -4.58 -33.25
CA THR A 554 -7.60 -3.85 -33.63
C THR A 554 -8.53 -3.73 -32.41
N VAL A 555 -8.85 -2.49 -32.04
CA VAL A 555 -9.78 -2.19 -30.93
C VAL A 555 -11.14 -1.84 -31.49
N TYR A 556 -12.16 -2.60 -31.09
CA TYR A 556 -13.56 -2.43 -31.48
C TYR A 556 -14.32 -1.67 -30.39
N GLU A 557 -14.93 -0.56 -30.74
CA GLU A 557 -15.71 0.30 -29.85
C GLU A 557 -17.13 0.46 -30.37
N ARG A 558 -18.12 0.22 -29.50
CA ARG A 558 -19.54 0.35 -29.86
C ARG A 558 -19.97 1.79 -30.06
N ALA A 559 -19.32 2.74 -29.40
CA ALA A 559 -19.58 4.16 -29.55
C ALA A 559 -18.84 4.78 -30.76
N ASP A 560 -19.21 6.00 -31.11
CA ASP A 560 -18.63 6.78 -32.21
C ASP A 560 -17.23 7.35 -31.88
N ARG A 561 -16.78 7.25 -30.62
CA ARG A 561 -15.48 7.76 -30.14
C ARG A 561 -14.82 6.81 -29.15
N ILE A 562 -13.49 6.76 -29.21
CA ILE A 562 -12.63 5.88 -28.40
C ILE A 562 -12.42 6.46 -26.99
N GLY A 563 -12.38 5.59 -25.98
CA GLY A 563 -12.03 5.93 -24.59
C GLY A 563 -13.00 5.38 -23.54
N GLY A 564 -14.09 4.72 -23.93
CA GLY A 564 -15.09 4.18 -23.02
C GLY A 564 -15.61 5.24 -22.02
N LEU A 565 -15.60 4.92 -20.73
CA LEU A 565 -16.01 5.87 -19.69
C LEU A 565 -15.12 7.10 -19.59
N MET A 566 -13.85 7.08 -20.03
CA MET A 566 -13.04 8.30 -20.07
C MET A 566 -13.54 9.30 -21.11
N MET A 567 -14.17 8.79 -22.19
CA MET A 567 -14.79 9.60 -23.23
C MET A 567 -16.21 10.03 -22.87
N TYR A 568 -17.09 9.10 -22.45
CA TYR A 568 -18.51 9.41 -22.27
C TYR A 568 -19.06 9.32 -20.84
N GLY A 569 -18.27 8.88 -19.86
CA GLY A 569 -18.68 8.85 -18.45
C GLY A 569 -18.13 10.01 -17.64
N VAL A 570 -16.81 10.15 -17.63
CA VAL A 570 -16.09 11.23 -16.95
C VAL A 570 -16.40 12.54 -17.68
N PRO A 571 -16.94 13.59 -17.01
CA PRO A 571 -17.26 14.85 -17.68
C PRO A 571 -16.04 15.59 -18.24
N ASN A 572 -16.26 16.47 -19.22
CA ASN A 572 -15.17 17.26 -19.83
C ASN A 572 -14.41 18.13 -18.81
N MET A 573 -15.09 18.67 -17.79
CA MET A 573 -14.45 19.48 -16.76
C MET A 573 -13.55 18.70 -15.80
N LYS A 574 -13.57 17.36 -15.82
CA LYS A 574 -12.69 16.51 -14.97
C LYS A 574 -11.50 15.98 -15.74
N ALA A 575 -11.69 15.67 -17.02
CA ALA A 575 -10.64 15.32 -17.96
C ALA A 575 -11.04 15.77 -19.37
N ASP A 576 -10.24 16.64 -19.98
CA ASP A 576 -10.53 17.19 -21.30
C ASP A 576 -10.53 16.11 -22.40
N LYS A 577 -11.58 16.06 -23.22
CA LYS A 577 -11.76 14.98 -24.18
C LYS A 577 -10.80 15.04 -25.36
N PHE A 578 -10.37 16.24 -25.77
CA PHE A 578 -9.47 16.44 -26.90
C PHE A 578 -8.01 16.35 -26.47
N TYR A 579 -7.62 17.16 -25.49
CA TYR A 579 -6.23 17.32 -25.09
C TYR A 579 -5.71 16.18 -24.22
N VAL A 580 -6.58 15.38 -23.60
CA VAL A 580 -6.18 14.23 -22.76
C VAL A 580 -6.50 12.91 -23.46
N ILE A 581 -7.77 12.65 -23.79
CA ILE A 581 -8.18 11.34 -24.32
C ILE A 581 -7.83 11.22 -25.81
N GLN A 582 -8.34 12.12 -26.67
CA GLN A 582 -8.13 12.02 -28.12
C GLN A 582 -6.65 12.12 -28.50
N ARG A 583 -5.88 12.98 -27.82
CA ARG A 583 -4.42 13.07 -27.98
C ARG A 583 -3.73 11.71 -27.80
N ARG A 584 -4.09 10.96 -26.75
CA ARG A 584 -3.52 9.62 -26.51
C ARG A 584 -3.95 8.61 -27.58
N VAL A 585 -5.23 8.64 -27.97
CA VAL A 585 -5.74 7.75 -29.03
C VAL A 585 -5.01 8.00 -30.35
N ASN A 586 -4.79 9.27 -30.72
CA ASN A 586 -4.03 9.62 -31.92
C ASN A 586 -2.59 9.12 -31.85
N LEU A 587 -1.93 9.26 -30.70
CA LEU A 587 -0.59 8.70 -30.48
C LEU A 587 -0.56 7.18 -30.74
N MET A 588 -1.53 6.44 -30.20
CA MET A 588 -1.61 4.99 -30.39
C MET A 588 -1.94 4.60 -31.84
N LYS A 589 -2.74 5.40 -32.56
CA LYS A 589 -2.97 5.23 -34.00
C LYS A 589 -1.67 5.39 -34.79
N GLU A 590 -0.88 6.42 -34.47
CA GLU A 590 0.43 6.65 -35.08
C GLU A 590 1.43 5.52 -34.74
N GLU A 591 1.26 4.84 -33.61
CA GLU A 591 2.02 3.63 -33.24
C GLU A 591 1.55 2.35 -33.95
N GLY A 592 0.44 2.41 -34.70
CA GLY A 592 -0.10 1.31 -35.51
C GLY A 592 -1.24 0.52 -34.88
N VAL A 593 -1.88 1.04 -33.82
CA VAL A 593 -3.12 0.45 -33.28
C VAL A 593 -4.30 0.87 -34.15
N GLU A 594 -5.08 -0.11 -34.63
CA GLU A 594 -6.29 0.15 -35.40
C GLU A 594 -7.49 0.33 -34.47
N PHE A 595 -8.38 1.26 -34.81
CA PHE A 595 -9.59 1.53 -34.05
C PHE A 595 -10.80 1.51 -34.97
N VAL A 596 -11.77 0.67 -34.62
CA VAL A 596 -13.06 0.55 -35.31
C VAL A 596 -14.14 1.05 -34.37
N VAL A 597 -14.81 2.14 -34.74
CA VAL A 597 -15.90 2.76 -33.98
C VAL A 597 -17.26 2.34 -34.52
N ASN A 598 -18.33 2.54 -33.74
CA ASN A 598 -19.67 2.06 -34.03
C ASN A 598 -19.74 0.53 -34.25
N ALA A 599 -18.80 -0.22 -33.69
CA ALA A 599 -18.70 -1.66 -33.78
C ALA A 599 -19.23 -2.31 -32.51
N ASN A 600 -20.53 -2.61 -32.49
CA ASN A 600 -21.15 -3.31 -31.36
C ASN A 600 -21.00 -4.83 -31.51
N VAL A 601 -19.84 -5.34 -31.10
CA VAL A 601 -19.45 -6.74 -31.25
C VAL A 601 -20.51 -7.69 -30.66
N GLY A 602 -20.91 -8.70 -31.42
CA GLY A 602 -21.94 -9.69 -31.02
C GLY A 602 -23.38 -9.20 -31.20
N VAL A 603 -23.61 -7.95 -31.59
CA VAL A 603 -24.94 -7.41 -31.92
C VAL A 603 -25.01 -6.97 -33.38
N ASP A 604 -23.99 -6.29 -33.86
CA ASP A 604 -23.86 -5.89 -35.26
C ASP A 604 -23.45 -7.10 -36.12
N PRO A 605 -24.22 -7.46 -37.18
CA PRO A 605 -23.85 -8.53 -38.10
C PRO A 605 -22.46 -8.38 -38.73
N LEU A 606 -21.98 -7.16 -38.96
CA LEU A 606 -20.64 -6.89 -39.51
C LEU A 606 -19.51 -7.24 -38.53
N TYR A 607 -19.79 -7.21 -37.22
CA TYR A 607 -18.84 -7.47 -36.16
C TYR A 607 -19.29 -8.67 -35.31
N SER A 608 -19.70 -9.75 -36.00
CA SER A 608 -20.06 -11.00 -35.35
C SER A 608 -18.86 -11.65 -34.66
N LEU A 609 -19.11 -12.36 -33.57
CA LEU A 609 -18.05 -13.03 -32.81
C LEU A 609 -17.35 -14.13 -33.62
N ASP A 610 -18.09 -14.84 -34.48
CA ASP A 610 -17.52 -15.86 -35.37
C ASP A 610 -16.53 -15.24 -36.36
N HIS A 611 -16.87 -14.08 -36.92
CA HIS A 611 -15.97 -13.34 -37.79
C HIS A 611 -14.72 -12.86 -37.05
N LEU A 612 -14.88 -12.26 -35.86
CA LEU A 612 -13.75 -11.83 -35.04
C LEU A 612 -12.83 -13.00 -34.68
N ARG A 613 -13.38 -14.18 -34.35
CA ARG A 613 -12.60 -15.39 -34.06
C ARG A 613 -11.88 -15.96 -35.28
N ALA A 614 -12.46 -15.84 -36.46
CA ALA A 614 -11.84 -16.32 -37.69
C ALA A 614 -10.67 -15.45 -38.14
N GLU A 615 -10.73 -14.13 -37.89
CA GLU A 615 -9.72 -13.18 -38.36
C GLU A 615 -8.60 -12.87 -37.37
N ASN A 616 -8.76 -13.26 -36.10
CA ASN A 616 -7.82 -12.93 -35.02
C ASN A 616 -7.38 -14.18 -34.27
N ASP A 617 -6.10 -14.22 -33.90
CA ASP A 617 -5.51 -15.33 -33.15
C ASP A 617 -5.92 -15.31 -31.66
N ALA A 618 -6.28 -14.13 -31.14
CA ALA A 618 -6.79 -13.95 -29.78
C ALA A 618 -7.81 -12.81 -29.68
N ILE A 619 -8.67 -12.88 -28.66
CA ILE A 619 -9.66 -11.86 -28.33
C ILE A 619 -9.51 -11.45 -26.86
N VAL A 620 -9.48 -10.14 -26.59
CA VAL A 620 -9.53 -9.57 -25.24
C VAL A 620 -10.86 -8.86 -25.02
N LEU A 621 -11.67 -9.35 -24.09
CA LEU A 621 -12.90 -8.72 -23.64
C LEU A 621 -12.57 -7.64 -22.61
N ALA A 622 -12.87 -6.39 -22.94
CA ALA A 622 -12.65 -5.19 -22.12
C ALA A 622 -13.86 -4.24 -22.16
N CYS A 623 -15.07 -4.79 -22.30
CA CYS A 623 -16.32 -4.04 -22.52
C CYS A 623 -16.84 -3.28 -21.29
N GLY A 624 -16.21 -3.45 -20.13
CA GLY A 624 -16.61 -2.84 -18.86
C GLY A 624 -17.87 -3.42 -18.23
N ALA A 625 -18.28 -2.86 -17.09
CA ALA A 625 -19.52 -3.23 -16.39
C ALA A 625 -20.60 -2.19 -16.71
N THR A 626 -21.40 -2.45 -17.74
CA THR A 626 -22.34 -1.46 -18.31
C THR A 626 -23.76 -1.54 -17.74
N LYS A 627 -24.12 -2.64 -17.06
CA LYS A 627 -25.47 -2.82 -16.49
C LYS A 627 -25.66 -1.95 -15.24
N PRO A 628 -26.46 -0.87 -15.29
CA PRO A 628 -26.66 0.01 -14.15
C PRO A 628 -27.44 -0.70 -13.04
N ARG A 629 -27.18 -0.33 -11.78
CA ARG A 629 -28.00 -0.73 -10.64
C ARG A 629 -29.26 0.12 -10.62
N ASP A 630 -30.41 -0.55 -10.66
CA ASP A 630 -31.71 0.12 -10.63
C ASP A 630 -32.28 0.27 -9.21
N LEU A 631 -33.24 1.19 -9.07
CA LEU A 631 -34.00 1.43 -7.85
C LEU A 631 -35.48 1.08 -8.10
N THR A 632 -35.82 -0.18 -7.86
CA THR A 632 -37.16 -0.73 -8.10
C THR A 632 -38.10 -0.40 -6.95
N VAL A 633 -38.57 0.84 -6.90
CA VAL A 633 -39.59 1.34 -5.96
C VAL A 633 -40.81 1.85 -6.72
N PRO A 634 -42.00 1.97 -6.10
CA PRO A 634 -43.18 2.50 -6.79
C PRO A 634 -42.92 3.85 -7.46
N GLY A 635 -43.43 4.05 -8.68
CA GLY A 635 -43.24 5.27 -9.47
C GLY A 635 -41.93 5.32 -10.27
N ARG A 636 -41.13 4.24 -10.28
CA ARG A 636 -39.86 4.17 -11.03
C ARG A 636 -40.04 4.38 -12.54
N GLU A 637 -41.22 4.07 -13.06
CA GLU A 637 -41.65 4.20 -14.45
C GLU A 637 -41.97 5.65 -14.88
N LEU A 638 -42.05 6.59 -13.94
CA LEU A 638 -42.33 7.99 -14.23
C LEU A 638 -41.24 8.61 -15.11
N SER A 639 -41.66 9.50 -16.02
CA SER A 639 -40.73 10.26 -16.85
C SER A 639 -39.94 11.27 -16.01
N GLY A 640 -38.69 11.53 -16.40
CA GLY A 640 -37.75 12.36 -15.64
C GLY A 640 -36.88 11.60 -14.64
N ILE A 641 -36.97 10.27 -14.58
CA ILE A 641 -36.08 9.40 -13.78
C ILE A 641 -35.12 8.68 -14.74
N HIS A 642 -33.83 9.01 -14.64
CA HIS A 642 -32.80 8.53 -15.56
C HIS A 642 -31.65 7.86 -14.82
N PHE A 643 -30.97 6.93 -15.48
CA PHE A 643 -29.68 6.46 -14.99
C PHE A 643 -28.63 7.56 -15.16
N ALA A 644 -27.70 7.67 -14.21
CA ALA A 644 -26.66 8.70 -14.26
C ALA A 644 -25.85 8.67 -15.56
N MET A 645 -25.57 7.47 -16.09
CA MET A 645 -24.82 7.33 -17.34
C MET A 645 -25.59 7.77 -18.58
N GLU A 646 -26.91 7.66 -18.61
CA GLU A 646 -27.71 8.20 -19.71
C GLU A 646 -27.54 9.72 -19.79
N PHE A 647 -27.61 10.37 -18.62
CA PHE A 647 -27.44 11.81 -18.48
C PHE A 647 -26.01 12.27 -18.84
N LEU A 648 -24.98 11.65 -18.27
CA LEU A 648 -23.58 12.04 -18.50
C LEU A 648 -23.10 11.75 -19.92
N HIS A 649 -23.50 10.61 -20.48
CA HIS A 649 -23.15 10.22 -21.85
C HIS A 649 -23.78 11.19 -22.85
N ALA A 650 -25.10 11.42 -22.76
CA ALA A 650 -25.81 12.30 -23.68
C ALA A 650 -25.29 13.74 -23.59
N ASN A 651 -25.03 14.24 -22.38
CA ASN A 651 -24.39 15.54 -22.19
C ASN A 651 -23.04 15.64 -22.89
N THR A 652 -22.13 14.69 -22.63
CA THR A 652 -20.77 14.77 -23.18
C THR A 652 -20.80 14.64 -24.70
N LYS A 653 -21.64 13.76 -25.25
CA LYS A 653 -21.81 13.63 -26.69
C LYS A 653 -22.33 14.91 -27.34
N SER A 654 -23.42 15.48 -26.83
CA SER A 654 -24.00 16.72 -27.35
C SER A 654 -23.03 17.90 -27.21
N LEU A 655 -22.25 17.96 -26.12
CA LEU A 655 -21.20 18.97 -25.92
C LEU A 655 -20.10 18.87 -26.98
N LEU A 656 -19.64 17.66 -27.30
CA LEU A 656 -18.59 17.45 -28.31
C LEU A 656 -19.10 17.64 -29.74
N ASP A 657 -20.35 17.29 -30.01
CA ASP A 657 -20.94 17.38 -31.35
C ASP A 657 -21.38 18.80 -31.72
N SER A 658 -21.89 19.55 -30.74
CA SER A 658 -22.60 20.81 -31.00
C SER A 658 -22.46 21.85 -29.90
N ASN A 659 -21.61 21.64 -28.90
CA ASN A 659 -21.56 22.50 -27.71
C ASN A 659 -22.92 22.66 -27.02
N LEU A 660 -23.73 21.59 -27.02
CA LEU A 660 -25.11 21.51 -26.50
C LEU A 660 -26.18 22.24 -27.35
N ASP A 661 -25.82 22.83 -28.48
CA ASP A 661 -26.76 23.59 -29.33
C ASP A 661 -27.79 22.69 -30.04
N ASP A 662 -27.50 21.39 -30.19
CA ASP A 662 -28.43 20.42 -30.80
C ASP A 662 -29.56 19.96 -29.87
N GLY A 663 -29.50 20.28 -28.58
CA GLY A 663 -30.48 19.87 -27.57
C GLY A 663 -30.56 18.36 -27.33
N LYS A 664 -29.63 17.55 -27.86
CA LYS A 664 -29.63 16.07 -27.76
C LYS A 664 -29.03 15.58 -26.44
N TYR A 665 -29.45 16.17 -25.33
CA TYR A 665 -29.04 15.79 -23.99
C TYR A 665 -30.20 15.92 -23.01
N ILE A 666 -30.11 15.21 -21.88
CA ILE A 666 -31.08 15.34 -20.81
C ILE A 666 -30.78 16.65 -20.07
N SER A 667 -31.61 17.68 -20.29
CA SER A 667 -31.38 18.98 -19.69
C SER A 667 -31.83 19.06 -18.22
N ALA A 668 -30.95 19.63 -17.40
CA ALA A 668 -31.20 19.95 -16.00
C ALA A 668 -31.46 21.46 -15.78
N LYS A 669 -31.52 22.24 -16.87
CA LYS A 669 -31.77 23.68 -16.82
C LYS A 669 -33.14 23.95 -16.17
N ASP A 670 -33.16 24.90 -15.24
CA ASP A 670 -34.36 25.36 -14.53
C ASP A 670 -35.07 24.28 -13.67
N LYS A 671 -34.48 23.09 -13.50
CA LYS A 671 -35.06 21.96 -12.76
C LYS A 671 -34.53 21.80 -11.34
N LYS A 672 -35.35 21.24 -10.46
CA LYS A 672 -34.96 20.69 -9.14
C LYS A 672 -34.43 19.27 -9.36
N VAL A 673 -33.14 19.08 -9.13
CA VAL A 673 -32.47 17.81 -9.42
C VAL A 673 -32.24 17.02 -8.15
N VAL A 674 -32.52 15.72 -8.17
CA VAL A 674 -32.15 14.79 -7.10
C VAL A 674 -31.25 13.68 -7.64
N VAL A 675 -30.07 13.54 -7.05
CA VAL A 675 -29.10 12.49 -7.39
C VAL A 675 -29.12 11.42 -6.31
N VAL A 676 -29.38 10.16 -6.67
CA VAL A 676 -29.41 9.04 -5.72
C VAL A 676 -28.12 8.24 -5.81
N GLY A 677 -27.33 8.24 -4.73
CA GLY A 677 -26.00 7.61 -4.63
C GLY A 677 -24.87 8.63 -4.46
N GLY A 678 -23.96 8.41 -3.50
CA GLY A 678 -22.91 9.35 -3.12
C GLY A 678 -21.50 9.05 -3.65
N GLY A 679 -21.37 8.27 -4.74
CA GLY A 679 -20.09 8.02 -5.41
C GLY A 679 -19.66 9.10 -6.41
N ASP A 680 -18.51 8.91 -7.05
CA ASP A 680 -17.94 9.87 -8.02
C ASP A 680 -18.89 10.19 -9.17
N THR A 681 -19.62 9.21 -9.68
CA THR A 681 -20.65 9.40 -10.72
C THR A 681 -21.76 10.36 -10.26
N GLY A 682 -22.12 10.31 -8.97
CA GLY A 682 -23.09 11.24 -8.38
C GLY A 682 -22.54 12.66 -8.33
N THR A 683 -21.28 12.83 -7.90
CA THR A 683 -20.58 14.13 -7.94
C THR A 683 -20.51 14.69 -9.37
N ASP A 684 -20.25 13.84 -10.35
CA ASP A 684 -20.18 14.22 -11.76
C ASP A 684 -21.56 14.68 -12.28
N CYS A 685 -22.65 14.04 -11.85
CA CYS A 685 -24.03 14.48 -12.12
C CYS A 685 -24.34 15.85 -11.49
N ILE A 686 -23.87 16.09 -10.27
CA ILE A 686 -24.04 17.38 -9.57
C ILE A 686 -23.36 18.51 -10.36
N GLY A 687 -22.08 18.34 -10.69
CA GLY A 687 -21.31 19.35 -11.43
C GLY A 687 -21.88 19.64 -12.83
N THR A 688 -22.39 18.62 -13.51
CA THR A 688 -23.04 18.76 -14.83
C THR A 688 -24.38 19.48 -14.72
N SER A 689 -25.21 19.12 -13.74
CA SER A 689 -26.51 19.76 -13.51
C SER A 689 -26.38 21.25 -13.16
N ILE A 690 -25.37 21.61 -12.38
CA ILE A 690 -25.06 22.99 -12.03
C ILE A 690 -24.74 23.82 -13.28
N ARG A 691 -23.94 23.28 -14.20
CA ARG A 691 -23.55 23.90 -15.48
C ARG A 691 -24.74 24.07 -16.43
N HIS A 692 -25.68 23.13 -16.43
CA HIS A 692 -26.95 23.28 -17.16
C HIS A 692 -27.83 24.42 -16.62
N GLY A 693 -27.61 24.85 -15.37
CA GLY A 693 -28.42 25.89 -14.74
C GLY A 693 -29.58 25.35 -13.91
N CYS A 694 -29.42 24.21 -13.22
CA CYS A 694 -30.45 23.72 -12.29
C CYS A 694 -30.76 24.73 -11.17
N THR A 695 -32.00 24.74 -10.69
CA THR A 695 -32.51 25.67 -9.65
C THR A 695 -32.26 25.15 -8.23
N ASN A 696 -32.18 23.84 -8.05
CA ASN A 696 -31.85 23.19 -6.79
C ASN A 696 -31.16 21.85 -7.05
N ILE A 697 -30.32 21.40 -6.11
CA ILE A 697 -29.75 20.06 -6.17
C ILE A 697 -29.66 19.41 -4.79
N VAL A 698 -30.09 18.15 -4.72
CA VAL A 698 -29.98 17.30 -3.53
C VAL A 698 -29.34 15.98 -3.93
N ASN A 699 -28.40 15.48 -3.13
CA ASN A 699 -27.81 14.18 -3.30
C ASN A 699 -28.17 13.29 -2.11
N LEU A 700 -28.79 12.15 -2.37
CA LEU A 700 -29.21 11.20 -1.33
C LEU A 700 -28.19 10.08 -1.21
N GLU A 701 -27.70 9.86 0.01
CA GLU A 701 -26.81 8.77 0.37
C GLU A 701 -27.46 7.91 1.45
N LEU A 702 -27.50 6.60 1.22
CA LEU A 702 -28.09 5.64 2.15
C LEU A 702 -27.18 5.43 3.37
N LEU A 703 -25.87 5.51 3.18
CA LEU A 703 -24.88 5.26 4.22
C LEU A 703 -24.73 6.45 5.19
N PRO A 704 -24.20 6.22 6.40
CA PRO A 704 -23.85 7.29 7.33
C PRO A 704 -22.75 8.20 6.79
N ILE A 705 -22.69 9.44 7.32
CA ILE A 705 -21.59 10.37 7.05
C ILE A 705 -20.26 9.70 7.44
N PRO A 706 -19.30 9.55 6.50
CA PRO A 706 -17.99 9.03 6.85
C PRO A 706 -17.27 9.92 7.87
N PRO A 707 -16.41 9.37 8.74
CA PRO A 707 -15.70 10.16 9.74
C PRO A 707 -14.69 11.13 9.09
N ARG A 708 -14.35 12.23 9.76
CA ARG A 708 -13.35 13.20 9.25
C ARG A 708 -11.91 12.66 9.21
N LYS A 709 -11.61 11.66 10.05
CA LYS A 709 -10.33 10.96 10.15
C LYS A 709 -10.57 9.44 10.15
N ARG A 710 -9.54 8.64 9.90
CA ARG A 710 -9.63 7.17 9.93
C ARG A 710 -10.20 6.70 11.27
N ALA A 711 -11.23 5.85 11.24
CA ALA A 711 -11.76 5.20 12.44
C ALA A 711 -10.85 4.03 12.87
N PRO A 712 -10.89 3.57 14.14
CA PRO A 712 -10.06 2.44 14.63
C PRO A 712 -10.17 1.16 13.79
N GLY A 713 -11.33 0.92 13.14
CA GLY A 713 -11.55 -0.23 12.27
C GLY A 713 -11.08 -0.07 10.80
N ASN A 714 -10.39 1.02 10.45
CA ASN A 714 -9.83 1.26 9.12
C ASN A 714 -8.34 1.68 9.24
N PRO A 715 -7.47 0.76 9.68
CA PRO A 715 -6.06 1.05 9.91
C PRO A 715 -5.33 1.39 8.60
N TRP A 716 -4.30 2.22 8.70
CA TRP A 716 -3.31 2.35 7.62
C TRP A 716 -2.61 0.99 7.41
N PRO A 717 -2.26 0.58 6.17
CA PRO A 717 -2.34 1.32 4.90
C PRO A 717 -3.62 1.04 4.10
N GLN A 718 -4.74 0.63 4.71
CA GLN A 718 -5.98 0.44 3.94
C GLN A 718 -6.46 1.76 3.34
N TRP A 719 -7.29 1.72 2.29
CA TRP A 719 -7.91 2.94 1.75
C TRP A 719 -8.67 3.73 2.85
N PRO A 720 -8.42 5.05 3.05
CA PRO A 720 -9.08 5.81 4.10
C PRO A 720 -10.56 6.00 3.75
N ARG A 721 -11.44 5.49 4.62
CA ARG A 721 -12.88 5.70 4.61
C ARG A 721 -13.21 6.96 5.42
N ILE A 722 -12.93 8.11 4.83
CA ILE A 722 -13.12 9.42 5.45
C ILE A 722 -14.03 10.32 4.61
N PHE A 723 -14.60 11.34 5.25
CA PHE A 723 -15.39 12.35 4.56
C PHE A 723 -14.52 13.12 3.57
N ARG A 724 -14.93 13.15 2.31
CA ARG A 724 -14.26 13.90 1.24
C ARG A 724 -15.24 14.89 0.61
N VAL A 725 -14.70 16.05 0.27
CA VAL A 725 -15.38 17.06 -0.54
C VAL A 725 -14.67 17.09 -1.88
N ASP A 726 -15.44 16.94 -2.95
CA ASP A 726 -14.94 16.91 -4.33
C ASP A 726 -15.54 18.10 -5.10
N TYR A 727 -15.10 18.34 -6.34
CA TYR A 727 -15.39 19.56 -7.08
C TYR A 727 -16.90 19.85 -7.19
N GLY A 728 -17.73 18.85 -7.48
CA GLY A 728 -19.19 19.03 -7.58
C GLY A 728 -19.84 19.41 -6.25
N HIS A 729 -19.33 18.90 -5.12
CA HIS A 729 -19.79 19.30 -3.78
C HIS A 729 -19.41 20.75 -3.45
N GLN A 730 -18.21 21.19 -3.85
CA GLN A 730 -17.75 22.57 -3.69
C GLN A 730 -18.57 23.53 -4.55
N GLU A 731 -18.83 23.16 -5.81
CA GLU A 731 -19.64 23.94 -6.75
C GLU A 731 -21.10 24.08 -6.26
N ALA A 732 -21.68 23.00 -5.73
CA ALA A 732 -23.01 23.03 -5.13
C ALA A 732 -23.06 23.95 -3.91
N THR A 733 -22.06 23.88 -3.04
CA THR A 733 -21.95 24.78 -1.87
C THR A 733 -21.81 26.23 -2.30
N ALA A 734 -20.99 26.52 -3.32
CA ALA A 734 -20.81 27.87 -3.83
C ALA A 734 -22.09 28.45 -4.44
N LYS A 735 -22.84 27.64 -5.21
CA LYS A 735 -24.06 28.09 -5.88
C LYS A 735 -25.28 28.17 -4.96
N PHE A 736 -25.44 27.21 -4.06
CA PHE A 736 -26.67 27.03 -3.25
C PHE A 736 -26.46 27.27 -1.74
N GLY A 737 -25.25 27.59 -1.30
CA GLY A 737 -24.94 27.94 0.09
C GLY A 737 -24.86 26.76 1.06
N LYS A 738 -24.95 25.51 0.59
CA LYS A 738 -24.89 24.29 1.43
C LYS A 738 -24.36 23.08 0.67
N ASP A 739 -23.84 22.10 1.41
CA ASP A 739 -23.50 20.78 0.88
C ASP A 739 -24.80 20.10 0.35
N PRO A 740 -24.80 19.54 -0.87
CA PRO A 740 -25.99 18.95 -1.45
C PRO A 740 -26.37 17.60 -0.82
N ARG A 741 -25.46 16.97 -0.07
CA ARG A 741 -25.62 15.59 0.40
C ARG A 741 -26.50 15.50 1.65
N SER A 742 -27.46 14.58 1.58
CA SER A 742 -28.29 14.12 2.69
C SER A 742 -27.98 12.64 2.93
N TYR A 743 -27.48 12.31 4.12
CA TYR A 743 -27.04 10.98 4.49
C TYR A 743 -28.11 10.23 5.26
N GLN A 744 -27.98 8.90 5.32
CA GLN A 744 -28.93 8.03 6.01
C GLN A 744 -30.36 8.19 5.48
N VAL A 745 -30.49 8.34 4.17
CA VAL A 745 -31.78 8.51 3.49
C VAL A 745 -32.08 7.30 2.62
N LEU A 746 -33.27 6.72 2.79
CA LEU A 746 -33.80 5.66 1.94
C LEU A 746 -34.96 6.21 1.11
N THR A 747 -34.91 6.03 -0.21
CA THR A 747 -36.04 6.35 -1.10
C THR A 747 -37.12 5.29 -1.02
N LYS A 748 -38.36 5.69 -0.74
CA LYS A 748 -39.52 4.79 -0.60
C LYS A 748 -40.33 4.67 -1.88
N ARG A 749 -40.56 5.79 -2.58
CA ARG A 749 -41.27 5.85 -3.86
C ARG A 749 -41.03 7.18 -4.57
N PHE A 750 -41.31 7.20 -5.86
CA PHE A 750 -41.41 8.42 -6.66
C PHE A 750 -42.86 8.91 -6.70
N VAL A 751 -43.03 10.23 -6.76
CA VAL A 751 -44.33 10.91 -6.80
C VAL A 751 -44.44 11.61 -8.14
N GLY A 752 -45.44 11.21 -8.93
CA GLY A 752 -45.72 11.79 -10.24
C GLY A 752 -46.78 12.87 -10.21
N ASP A 753 -46.84 13.66 -11.28
CA ASP A 753 -47.97 14.51 -11.62
C ASP A 753 -49.02 13.75 -12.46
N GLU A 754 -50.08 14.45 -12.86
CA GLU A 754 -51.18 13.91 -13.67
C GLU A 754 -50.74 13.47 -15.07
N ASN A 755 -49.59 13.93 -15.55
CA ASN A 755 -49.02 13.61 -16.87
C ASN A 755 -48.00 12.46 -16.82
N GLY A 756 -47.78 11.85 -15.65
CA GLY A 756 -46.79 10.79 -15.48
C GLY A 756 -45.34 11.29 -15.44
N VAL A 757 -45.12 12.55 -15.05
CA VAL A 757 -43.79 13.15 -14.85
C VAL A 757 -43.45 13.19 -13.37
N VAL A 758 -42.20 12.89 -13.01
CA VAL A 758 -41.75 12.98 -11.61
C VAL A 758 -41.88 14.44 -11.11
N LYS A 759 -42.51 14.60 -9.95
CA LYS A 759 -42.65 15.87 -9.21
C LYS A 759 -41.89 15.84 -7.88
N GLY A 760 -41.54 14.64 -7.41
CA GLY A 760 -40.74 14.44 -6.22
C GLY A 760 -40.52 12.98 -5.87
N LEU A 761 -39.89 12.75 -4.73
CA LEU A 761 -39.68 11.44 -4.15
C LEU A 761 -39.90 11.47 -2.65
N GLU A 762 -40.57 10.44 -2.15
CA GLU A 762 -40.75 10.21 -0.74
C GLU A 762 -39.57 9.42 -0.21
N VAL A 763 -39.02 9.88 0.91
CA VAL A 763 -37.87 9.29 1.56
C VAL A 763 -38.11 9.15 3.05
N VAL A 764 -37.36 8.26 3.69
CA VAL A 764 -37.35 8.06 5.14
C VAL A 764 -35.91 8.10 5.66
N GLN A 765 -35.70 8.57 6.89
CA GLN A 765 -34.41 8.43 7.56
C GLN A 765 -34.18 6.99 8.00
N VAL A 766 -32.92 6.55 7.96
CA VAL A 766 -32.55 5.21 8.42
C VAL A 766 -31.42 5.25 9.45
N CYS A 767 -31.51 4.44 10.51
CA CYS A 767 -30.39 4.22 11.43
C CYS A 767 -29.69 2.90 11.08
N TRP A 768 -28.35 2.93 11.02
CA TRP A 768 -27.55 1.74 10.78
C TRP A 768 -27.11 1.13 12.11
N GLU A 769 -27.48 -0.13 12.34
CA GLU A 769 -27.12 -0.92 13.52
C GLU A 769 -26.39 -2.20 13.08
N LYS A 770 -25.55 -2.76 13.95
CA LYS A 770 -25.01 -4.10 13.72
C LYS A 770 -25.98 -5.12 14.30
N ASP A 771 -26.32 -6.13 13.52
CA ASP A 771 -27.05 -7.30 14.03
C ASP A 771 -26.19 -8.15 14.96
N SER A 772 -26.80 -9.17 15.58
CA SER A 772 -26.12 -10.10 16.50
C SER A 772 -24.98 -10.89 15.86
N GLY A 773 -24.90 -10.95 14.52
CA GLY A 773 -23.82 -11.54 13.73
C GLY A 773 -22.77 -10.52 13.26
N GLY A 774 -22.90 -9.25 13.65
CA GLY A 774 -21.99 -8.17 13.28
C GLY A 774 -22.23 -7.57 11.88
N ARG A 775 -23.28 -7.97 11.16
CA ARG A 775 -23.64 -7.39 9.85
C ARG A 775 -24.39 -6.08 10.06
N LEU A 776 -24.08 -5.09 9.24
CA LEU A 776 -24.78 -3.81 9.25
C LEU A 776 -26.17 -3.98 8.61
N GLN A 777 -27.22 -3.70 9.36
CA GLN A 777 -28.58 -3.59 8.89
C GLN A 777 -29.10 -2.19 9.23
N PHE A 778 -30.01 -1.67 8.41
CA PHE A 778 -30.65 -0.40 8.70
C PHE A 778 -32.10 -0.61 9.15
N LYS A 779 -32.57 0.28 10.01
CA LYS A 779 -33.98 0.39 10.42
C LYS A 779 -34.51 1.76 10.02
N GLU A 780 -35.74 1.80 9.54
CA GLU A 780 -36.43 3.05 9.24
C GLU A 780 -36.74 3.79 10.55
N VAL A 781 -36.55 5.10 10.56
CA VAL A 781 -36.92 5.96 11.69
C VAL A 781 -38.37 6.37 11.50
N GLU A 782 -39.26 5.87 12.35
CA GLU A 782 -40.70 6.15 12.27
C GLU A 782 -40.99 7.65 12.39
N GLY A 783 -41.88 8.18 11.54
CA GLY A 783 -42.26 9.60 11.53
C GLY A 783 -41.23 10.53 10.87
N SER A 784 -40.19 9.98 10.24
CA SER A 784 -39.17 10.76 9.52
C SER A 784 -39.42 10.90 8.01
N GLU A 785 -40.59 10.46 7.54
CA GLU A 785 -40.99 10.51 6.15
C GLU A 785 -41.02 11.95 5.65
N LYS A 786 -40.40 12.19 4.50
CA LYS A 786 -40.34 13.51 3.88
C LYS A 786 -40.39 13.39 2.37
N ILE A 787 -41.02 14.37 1.73
CA ILE A 787 -41.00 14.50 0.27
C ILE A 787 -39.93 15.52 -0.12
N PHE A 788 -39.05 15.13 -1.04
CA PHE A 788 -38.18 16.03 -1.78
C PHE A 788 -38.81 16.33 -3.14
N GLU A 789 -39.00 17.60 -3.46
CA GLU A 789 -39.45 18.01 -4.79
C GLU A 789 -38.34 17.79 -5.82
N ALA A 790 -38.68 17.22 -6.97
CA ALA A 790 -37.74 16.87 -8.02
C ALA A 790 -38.44 16.86 -9.38
N ASP A 791 -37.85 17.56 -10.36
CA ASP A 791 -38.27 17.53 -11.77
C ASP A 791 -37.35 16.63 -12.62
N LEU A 792 -36.21 16.22 -12.03
CA LEU A 792 -35.22 15.32 -12.62
C LEU A 792 -34.57 14.48 -11.52
N VAL A 793 -34.63 13.16 -11.65
CA VAL A 793 -33.95 12.22 -10.76
C VAL A 793 -32.87 11.47 -11.53
N LEU A 794 -31.66 11.42 -10.97
CA LEU A 794 -30.50 10.74 -11.53
C LEU A 794 -30.05 9.59 -10.61
N LEU A 795 -30.14 8.35 -11.11
CA LEU A 795 -29.74 7.16 -10.37
C LEU A 795 -28.25 6.86 -10.57
N ALA A 796 -27.43 7.17 -9.56
CA ALA A 796 -25.98 7.01 -9.53
C ALA A 796 -25.55 5.90 -8.54
N MET A 797 -26.21 4.74 -8.60
CA MET A 797 -26.09 3.65 -7.62
C MET A 797 -25.04 2.58 -7.99
N GLY A 798 -24.18 2.86 -8.97
CA GLY A 798 -23.15 1.94 -9.47
C GLY A 798 -23.68 0.93 -10.51
N PHE A 799 -22.84 -0.05 -10.86
CA PHE A 799 -23.13 -1.06 -11.88
C PHE A 799 -23.06 -2.48 -11.30
N LEU A 800 -23.72 -3.42 -11.96
CA LEU A 800 -23.76 -4.83 -11.56
C LEU A 800 -22.65 -5.65 -12.22
N GLY A 801 -22.55 -5.59 -13.56
CA GLY A 801 -21.63 -6.38 -14.38
C GLY A 801 -21.75 -6.03 -15.86
N PRO A 802 -21.01 -6.73 -16.74
CA PRO A 802 -21.16 -6.60 -18.20
C PRO A 802 -22.55 -7.06 -18.68
N GLU A 803 -22.93 -6.65 -19.89
CA GLU A 803 -24.08 -7.22 -20.61
C GLU A 803 -23.79 -8.70 -20.96
N SER A 804 -24.80 -9.57 -20.86
CA SER A 804 -24.60 -11.03 -21.00
C SER A 804 -24.37 -11.50 -22.44
N ALA A 805 -24.79 -10.72 -23.44
CA ALA A 805 -24.79 -11.12 -24.85
C ALA A 805 -23.45 -11.69 -25.34
N LEU A 806 -22.33 -11.05 -24.97
CA LEU A 806 -20.99 -11.54 -25.33
C LEU A 806 -20.65 -12.88 -24.66
N ALA A 807 -20.98 -13.03 -23.37
CA ALA A 807 -20.73 -14.26 -22.64
C ALA A 807 -21.62 -15.40 -23.15
N ASP A 808 -22.91 -15.13 -23.36
CA ASP A 808 -23.89 -16.09 -23.84
C ASP A 808 -23.51 -16.62 -25.24
N GLN A 809 -23.08 -15.74 -26.15
CA GLN A 809 -22.69 -16.12 -27.52
C GLN A 809 -21.33 -16.83 -27.57
N LEU A 810 -20.34 -16.43 -26.76
CA LEU A 810 -19.02 -17.07 -26.72
C LEU A 810 -18.99 -18.34 -25.87
N GLY A 811 -20.00 -18.57 -25.01
CA GLY A 811 -19.96 -19.60 -23.98
C GLY A 811 -18.97 -19.30 -22.86
N VAL A 812 -18.72 -18.02 -22.55
CA VAL A 812 -17.83 -17.62 -21.45
C VAL A 812 -18.56 -17.77 -20.12
N GLU A 813 -17.94 -18.47 -19.17
CA GLU A 813 -18.49 -18.61 -17.81
C GLU A 813 -18.53 -17.26 -17.09
N ILE A 814 -19.52 -17.08 -16.21
CA ILE A 814 -19.65 -15.89 -15.36
C ILE A 814 -19.49 -16.24 -13.88
N ASP A 815 -19.04 -15.28 -13.08
CA ASP A 815 -18.99 -15.40 -11.62
C ASP A 815 -20.36 -15.14 -10.97
N ASN A 816 -20.44 -15.31 -9.65
CA ASN A 816 -21.67 -15.08 -8.86
C ASN A 816 -22.15 -13.61 -8.89
N ARG A 817 -21.37 -12.69 -9.45
CA ARG A 817 -21.67 -11.26 -9.61
C ARG A 817 -21.90 -10.90 -11.08
N SER A 818 -22.08 -11.87 -11.98
CA SER A 818 -22.25 -11.72 -13.42
C SER A 818 -21.05 -11.19 -14.21
N ASN A 819 -19.86 -11.11 -13.60
CA ASN A 819 -18.64 -10.74 -14.33
C ASN A 819 -18.13 -11.93 -15.16
N PHE A 820 -17.42 -11.65 -16.25
CA PHE A 820 -16.75 -12.70 -17.02
C PHE A 820 -15.68 -13.38 -16.15
N LYS A 821 -15.77 -14.69 -16.04
CA LYS A 821 -14.93 -15.49 -15.16
C LYS A 821 -13.57 -15.70 -15.82
N ALA A 822 -12.56 -15.07 -15.25
CA ALA A 822 -11.16 -15.32 -15.50
C ALA A 822 -10.37 -15.09 -14.20
N ASP A 823 -9.33 -15.86 -13.95
CA ASP A 823 -8.55 -15.73 -12.71
C ASP A 823 -7.62 -14.51 -12.73
N PHE A 824 -7.45 -13.85 -11.59
CA PHE A 824 -6.57 -12.70 -11.49
C PHE A 824 -5.12 -13.18 -11.58
N GLY A 825 -4.33 -12.55 -12.45
CA GLY A 825 -2.99 -13.03 -12.78
C GLY A 825 -2.95 -14.16 -13.81
N ARG A 826 -4.08 -14.49 -14.47
CA ARG A 826 -4.12 -15.38 -15.66
C ARG A 826 -4.92 -14.78 -16.81
N PHE A 827 -6.04 -14.13 -16.50
CA PHE A 827 -6.91 -13.39 -17.44
C PHE A 827 -7.53 -14.21 -18.58
N SER A 828 -7.16 -15.48 -18.77
CA SER A 828 -7.82 -16.41 -19.69
C SER A 828 -9.19 -16.81 -19.16
N THR A 829 -10.15 -16.88 -20.07
CA THR A 829 -11.48 -17.44 -19.81
C THR A 829 -11.48 -18.96 -19.98
N ASN A 830 -12.64 -19.61 -19.83
CA ASN A 830 -12.82 -21.01 -20.19
C ASN A 830 -12.76 -21.26 -21.71
N VAL A 831 -12.86 -20.20 -22.53
CA VAL A 831 -12.84 -20.29 -23.98
C VAL A 831 -11.41 -20.05 -24.49
N GLU A 832 -10.87 -21.01 -25.22
CA GLU A 832 -9.51 -20.94 -25.77
C GLU A 832 -9.36 -19.73 -26.70
N GLY A 833 -8.23 -19.00 -26.55
CA GLY A 833 -7.94 -17.76 -27.25
C GLY A 833 -8.70 -16.53 -26.77
N VAL A 834 -9.55 -16.64 -25.74
CA VAL A 834 -10.37 -15.53 -25.22
C VAL A 834 -9.98 -15.16 -23.79
N PHE A 835 -9.70 -13.87 -23.59
CA PHE A 835 -9.25 -13.28 -22.32
C PHE A 835 -10.23 -12.20 -21.86
N ALA A 836 -10.27 -11.90 -20.56
CA ALA A 836 -11.13 -10.85 -20.00
C ALA A 836 -10.37 -9.98 -18.99
N ALA A 837 -10.51 -8.66 -19.11
CA ALA A 837 -9.78 -7.69 -18.29
C ALA A 837 -10.62 -6.45 -17.91
N GLY A 838 -10.28 -5.83 -16.79
CA GLY A 838 -10.92 -4.61 -16.31
C GLY A 838 -12.31 -4.87 -15.74
N ASP A 839 -13.18 -3.86 -15.80
CA ASP A 839 -14.47 -3.89 -15.09
C ASP A 839 -15.40 -5.04 -15.50
N CYS A 840 -15.29 -5.57 -16.73
CA CYS A 840 -16.09 -6.73 -17.15
C CYS A 840 -15.71 -8.04 -16.44
N ARG A 841 -14.48 -8.12 -15.90
CA ARG A 841 -13.91 -9.27 -15.18
C ARG A 841 -13.88 -9.05 -13.67
N ARG A 842 -13.50 -7.84 -13.26
CA ARG A 842 -13.33 -7.44 -11.85
C ARG A 842 -14.65 -6.99 -11.19
N GLY A 843 -15.60 -6.53 -12.01
CA GLY A 843 -16.65 -5.62 -11.58
C GLY A 843 -16.13 -4.17 -11.49
N GLN A 844 -17.06 -3.22 -11.39
CA GLN A 844 -16.75 -1.79 -11.36
C GLN A 844 -15.62 -1.44 -10.37
N SER A 845 -14.55 -0.83 -10.87
CA SER A 845 -13.39 -0.46 -10.06
C SER A 845 -12.78 0.89 -10.49
N LEU A 846 -11.50 1.10 -10.17
CA LEU A 846 -10.77 2.32 -10.50
C LEU A 846 -10.12 2.22 -11.88
N VAL A 847 -9.96 3.35 -12.56
CA VAL A 847 -9.23 3.44 -13.84
C VAL A 847 -7.83 2.82 -13.76
N VAL A 848 -7.12 3.03 -12.64
CA VAL A 848 -5.79 2.45 -12.42
C VAL A 848 -5.80 0.91 -12.34
N TRP A 849 -6.88 0.30 -11.83
CA TRP A 849 -7.07 -1.15 -11.85
C TRP A 849 -7.34 -1.66 -13.27
N ALA A 850 -8.16 -0.94 -14.04
CA ALA A 850 -8.42 -1.29 -15.43
C ALA A 850 -7.14 -1.27 -16.27
N ILE A 851 -6.28 -0.26 -16.12
CA ILE A 851 -4.97 -0.20 -16.80
C ILE A 851 -4.09 -1.38 -16.35
N SER A 852 -4.02 -1.66 -15.04
CA SER A 852 -3.22 -2.77 -14.50
C SER A 852 -3.65 -4.13 -15.06
N GLU A 853 -4.95 -4.42 -15.06
CA GLU A 853 -5.47 -5.67 -15.63
C GLU A 853 -5.28 -5.73 -17.15
N GLY A 854 -5.44 -4.62 -17.88
CA GLY A 854 -5.17 -4.57 -19.32
C GLY A 854 -3.71 -4.90 -19.67
N ARG A 855 -2.75 -4.36 -18.92
CA ARG A 855 -1.31 -4.68 -19.09
C ARG A 855 -1.02 -6.15 -18.81
N GLN A 856 -1.57 -6.69 -17.72
CA GLN A 856 -1.33 -8.08 -17.35
C GLN A 856 -2.01 -9.04 -18.34
N ALA A 857 -3.21 -8.72 -18.82
CA ALA A 857 -3.89 -9.51 -19.84
C ALA A 857 -3.09 -9.52 -21.15
N ALA A 858 -2.52 -8.38 -21.58
CA ALA A 858 -1.63 -8.31 -22.73
C ALA A 858 -0.43 -9.27 -22.60
N SER A 859 0.23 -9.30 -21.45
CA SER A 859 1.34 -10.25 -21.19
C SER A 859 0.89 -11.71 -21.36
N HIS A 860 -0.29 -12.07 -20.87
CA HIS A 860 -0.79 -13.45 -20.97
C HIS A 860 -1.25 -13.82 -22.39
N VAL A 861 -1.76 -12.84 -23.14
CA VAL A 861 -2.10 -13.00 -24.55
C VAL A 861 -0.84 -13.24 -25.38
N ASP A 862 0.20 -12.43 -25.18
CA ASP A 862 1.52 -12.60 -25.82
C ASP A 862 2.10 -14.00 -25.51
N GLU A 863 2.14 -14.39 -24.24
CA GLU A 863 2.57 -15.74 -23.84
C GLU A 863 1.76 -16.85 -24.52
N TYR A 864 0.44 -16.67 -24.68
CA TYR A 864 -0.40 -17.63 -25.38
C TYR A 864 -0.06 -17.73 -26.87
N LEU A 865 0.13 -16.59 -27.54
CA LEU A 865 0.38 -16.52 -28.98
C LEU A 865 1.79 -16.99 -29.37
N MET A 866 2.76 -16.82 -28.47
CA MET A 866 4.17 -17.11 -28.73
C MET A 866 4.61 -18.53 -28.30
N ARG A 867 3.73 -19.31 -27.66
CA ARG A 867 4.01 -20.70 -27.21
C ARG A 867 4.38 -21.68 -28.33
N ASP A 868 3.94 -21.44 -29.55
CA ASP A 868 4.18 -22.37 -30.67
C ASP A 868 5.53 -22.13 -31.35
N GLU A 869 6.11 -20.92 -31.27
CA GLU A 869 7.45 -20.64 -31.83
C GLU A 869 8.57 -21.26 -30.99
N THR A 870 8.37 -21.38 -29.67
CA THR A 870 9.32 -22.02 -28.74
C THR A 870 9.38 -23.55 -28.86
N LYS A 871 8.48 -24.19 -29.61
CA LYS A 871 8.56 -25.63 -29.94
C LYS A 871 9.15 -25.89 -31.33
N ALA A 872 9.29 -24.86 -32.15
CA ALA A 872 9.80 -24.95 -33.52
C ALA A 872 11.27 -24.49 -33.66
N THR A 873 11.92 -24.17 -32.55
CA THR A 873 13.37 -23.90 -32.42
C THR A 873 13.97 -24.86 -31.41
#